data_AF-A0A9D8RNF3-F1
#
_entry.id   AF-A0A9D8RNF3-F1
#
_cell.length_a   1.000
_cell.length_b   1.000
_cell.length_c   1.000
_cell.angle_alpha   90.00
_cell.angle_beta   90.00
_cell.angle_gamma   90.00
#
_symmetry.space_group_name_H-M   'P 1'
#
loop_
_entity.id
_entity.type
_entity.pdbx_description
1 polymer ?
#
loop_
_entity_poly.entity_id
_entity_poly.type
_entity_poly.pdbx_seq_one_letter_code
_entity_poly.pdbx_strand_id
1 'polypeptide(L)'
;MPKHYYYAAKKTKRKTKKTSSNAWIRTALYILGGSLCAWLFCILWFNVSSGQAGEQVAKELFQLLGQSAGLLPLFLAYWLVQTMRKKSASFLFFLIGTGVTLSAASSFLTLLKLIFTDSLISGGFVGQKVFYAFKGVSGSVGAALFSLAFMLVGLHMLFAIPWSVVLEKTVQFIRNDFDGWLEARAELKQKITEGRAEIKEKADKSAKEKIAVPVAEEIHDAPEIHRSKPEIRRPVAVAEPVKLPRREEISAPHLTEDKPKESPAKATDENGEVKKFDPKTFRLPPLELLADPVGDGLVGPTDDEIAQATRRLEDTLKSFDIRASVTGVSPGPVVTRYEIKPDPGVTIASITARTQDIQASMEARAIRVQAPIPGKNAVGFEIPNDRPVMVTMKEILQSPVYASSKAVMPIALGRYADGDPAGSVAEKWPHILIAGATNSGKSICLHTIIMSLLYKHRPDEVKFLMIDPKRVELTLYEGIPYLYDPKTSCDDVDVVTDANGAAQSLQKLVKVMEKRLQIMQLAKVKNIEGYNQWAKEHNEEKMFYIFVIIDEMADLMLQTKASIEDSIQRLAQMGRALGIHLILCTQRPSVKVITGIIKANLPSRIALQVASGIDSKVILDATGAEDLLGRGDMLYQSTSDKTPLRIQGAYVSEKEINAV
;
A
#
# COMPACT_ATOMS: atom_id res chain seq x y z
N MET A 1 -29.25 1.83 34.90
CA MET A 1 -29.94 1.26 33.71
C MET A 1 -28.89 0.88 32.67
N PRO A 2 -28.62 -0.41 32.43
CA PRO A 2 -27.69 -0.81 31.38
C PRO A 2 -28.43 -0.88 30.04
N LYS A 3 -27.97 -0.12 29.04
CA LYS A 3 -28.46 -0.23 27.66
C LYS A 3 -27.70 -1.36 26.96
N HIS A 4 -28.29 -2.55 26.96
CA HIS A 4 -27.90 -3.62 26.05
C HIS A 4 -28.27 -3.22 24.61
N TYR A 5 -27.28 -3.17 23.72
CA TYR A 5 -27.50 -3.07 22.28
C TYR A 5 -27.07 -4.38 21.60
N TYR A 6 -27.90 -4.79 20.64
CA TYR A 6 -27.79 -5.93 19.70
C TYR A 6 -28.26 -7.30 20.20
N TYR A 7 -29.53 -7.62 19.93
CA TYR A 7 -29.97 -8.54 18.86
C TYR A 7 -31.49 -8.74 18.96
N ALA A 8 -32.26 -8.20 18.02
CA ALA A 8 -33.68 -8.50 17.92
C ALA A 8 -33.88 -9.82 17.15
N ALA A 9 -34.27 -10.88 17.86
CA ALA A 9 -34.64 -12.16 17.26
C ALA A 9 -35.87 -12.02 16.35
N LYS A 10 -35.70 -12.36 15.07
CA LYS A 10 -36.79 -12.34 14.07
C LYS A 10 -37.66 -13.59 14.26
N LYS A 11 -38.91 -13.42 14.72
CA LYS A 11 -39.91 -14.49 14.84
C LYS A 11 -40.15 -15.19 13.49
N THR A 12 -39.86 -16.49 13.44
CA THR A 12 -40.20 -17.38 12.32
C THR A 12 -41.70 -17.67 12.31
N LYS A 13 -42.43 -17.14 11.31
CA LYS A 13 -43.81 -17.56 11.02
C LYS A 13 -43.78 -18.88 10.24
N ARG A 14 -44.31 -19.93 10.86
CA ARG A 14 -44.62 -21.23 10.24
C ARG A 14 -45.60 -20.99 9.08
N LYS A 15 -45.20 -21.24 7.84
CA LYS A 15 -46.11 -21.24 6.66
C LYS A 15 -46.49 -22.66 6.31
N THR A 16 -47.78 -22.93 6.36
CA THR A 16 -48.44 -24.14 5.86
C THR A 16 -48.20 -24.29 4.35
N LYS A 17 -47.71 -25.47 3.94
CA LYS A 17 -47.50 -25.87 2.54
C LYS A 17 -48.88 -26.16 1.91
N LYS A 18 -49.37 -25.24 1.08
CA LYS A 18 -50.37 -25.55 0.05
C LYS A 18 -49.61 -26.07 -1.17
N THR A 19 -49.76 -27.35 -1.46
CA THR A 19 -49.28 -28.00 -2.69
C THR A 19 -49.87 -27.29 -3.90
N SER A 20 -49.01 -26.70 -4.72
CA SER A 20 -49.39 -26.05 -5.97
C SER A 20 -48.84 -26.88 -7.12
N SER A 21 -49.74 -27.56 -7.83
CA SER A 21 -49.50 -28.25 -9.10
C SER A 21 -48.80 -27.38 -10.17
N ASN A 22 -48.66 -26.06 -9.94
CA ASN A 22 -48.09 -25.11 -10.88
C ASN A 22 -46.61 -24.76 -10.60
N ALA A 23 -46.00 -25.31 -9.54
CA ALA A 23 -44.62 -24.99 -9.16
C ALA A 23 -43.59 -25.62 -10.13
N TRP A 24 -43.81 -26.86 -10.54
CA TRP A 24 -42.92 -27.55 -11.49
C TRP A 24 -42.96 -26.90 -12.87
N ILE A 25 -44.16 -26.52 -13.36
CA ILE A 25 -44.33 -25.82 -14.65
C ILE A 25 -43.58 -24.48 -14.66
N ARG A 26 -43.66 -23.69 -13.58
CA ARG A 26 -42.92 -22.42 -13.48
C ARG A 26 -41.42 -22.64 -13.45
N THR A 27 -40.95 -23.65 -12.70
CA THR A 27 -39.53 -23.98 -12.61
C THR A 27 -38.99 -24.43 -13.96
N ALA A 28 -39.73 -25.28 -14.68
CA ALA A 28 -39.38 -25.69 -16.05
C ALA A 28 -39.33 -24.49 -17.00
N LEU A 29 -40.29 -23.56 -16.92
CA LEU A 29 -40.32 -22.37 -17.75
C LEU A 29 -39.15 -21.41 -17.47
N TYR A 30 -38.71 -21.29 -16.21
CA TYR A 30 -37.52 -20.51 -15.86
C TYR A 30 -36.21 -21.17 -16.29
N ILE A 31 -36.11 -22.50 -16.22
CA ILE A 31 -34.94 -23.24 -16.71
C ILE A 31 -34.85 -23.11 -18.23
N LEU A 32 -35.95 -23.33 -18.95
CA LEU A 32 -35.99 -23.16 -20.42
C LEU A 32 -35.70 -21.72 -20.84
N GLY A 33 -36.29 -20.74 -20.15
CA GLY A 33 -36.05 -19.31 -20.40
C GLY A 33 -34.61 -18.91 -20.09
N GLY A 34 -34.03 -19.41 -19.00
CA GLY A 34 -32.64 -19.17 -18.63
C GLY A 34 -31.66 -19.78 -19.63
N SER A 35 -31.91 -21.02 -20.07
CA SER A 35 -31.13 -21.68 -21.11
C SER A 35 -31.21 -20.95 -22.45
N LEU A 36 -32.38 -20.46 -22.84
CA LEU A 36 -32.54 -19.63 -24.05
C LEU A 36 -31.76 -18.31 -23.94
N CYS A 37 -31.78 -17.64 -22.78
CA CYS A 37 -31.01 -16.42 -22.55
C CYS A 37 -29.50 -16.67 -22.63
N ALA A 38 -29.02 -17.74 -21.99
CA ALA A 38 -27.61 -18.12 -22.02
C ALA A 38 -27.16 -18.47 -23.45
N TRP A 39 -27.98 -19.22 -24.18
CA TRP A 39 -27.72 -19.57 -25.58
C TRP A 39 -27.64 -18.33 -26.49
N LEU A 40 -28.60 -17.40 -26.37
CA LEU A 40 -28.57 -16.13 -27.09
C LEU A 40 -27.37 -15.26 -26.72
N PHE A 41 -26.97 -15.23 -25.44
CA PHE A 41 -25.79 -14.51 -24.99
C PHE A 41 -24.50 -15.07 -25.61
N CYS A 42 -24.32 -16.40 -25.58
CA CYS A 42 -23.17 -17.07 -26.18
C CYS A 42 -23.04 -16.81 -27.68
N ILE A 43 -24.16 -16.87 -28.40
CA ILE A 43 -24.16 -16.65 -29.86
C ILE A 43 -23.88 -15.18 -30.20
N LEU A 44 -24.50 -14.22 -29.51
CA LEU A 44 -24.40 -12.81 -29.86
C LEU A 44 -23.11 -12.12 -29.38
N TRP A 45 -22.52 -12.56 -28.26
CA TRP A 45 -21.33 -11.94 -27.68
C TRP A 45 -20.02 -12.65 -28.00
N PHE A 46 -20.03 -13.98 -28.00
CA PHE A 46 -18.81 -14.77 -28.18
C PHE A 46 -18.68 -15.39 -29.57
N ASN A 47 -19.69 -15.17 -30.44
CA ASN A 47 -19.74 -15.74 -31.79
C ASN A 47 -19.50 -17.26 -31.82
N VAL A 48 -19.91 -17.96 -30.74
CA VAL A 48 -19.78 -19.41 -30.58
C VAL A 48 -20.94 -20.06 -31.33
N SER A 49 -20.95 -19.92 -32.65
CA SER A 49 -21.96 -20.51 -33.53
C SER A 49 -21.36 -21.67 -34.31
N SER A 50 -21.10 -22.80 -33.64
CA SER A 50 -20.72 -24.05 -34.34
C SER A 50 -21.93 -24.82 -34.89
N GLY A 51 -23.14 -24.27 -34.79
CA GLY A 51 -24.39 -24.90 -35.24
C GLY A 51 -25.21 -24.03 -36.19
N GLN A 52 -25.79 -24.64 -37.23
CA GLN A 52 -26.55 -23.98 -38.30
C GLN A 52 -27.69 -23.09 -37.79
N ALA A 53 -28.42 -23.53 -36.75
CA ALA A 53 -29.52 -22.77 -36.18
C ALA A 53 -29.06 -21.49 -35.45
N GLY A 54 -27.91 -21.55 -34.76
CA GLY A 54 -27.38 -20.41 -34.01
C GLY A 54 -26.85 -19.31 -34.93
N GLU A 55 -26.15 -19.69 -35.99
CA GLU A 55 -25.64 -18.75 -37.00
C GLU A 55 -26.77 -18.04 -37.74
N GLN A 56 -27.81 -18.77 -38.15
CA GLN A 56 -28.98 -18.18 -38.81
C GLN A 56 -29.70 -17.17 -37.91
N VAL A 57 -29.95 -17.53 -36.64
CA VAL A 57 -30.61 -16.64 -35.68
C VAL A 57 -29.75 -15.39 -35.39
N ALA A 58 -28.43 -15.56 -35.22
CA ALA A 58 -27.53 -14.42 -35.04
C ALA A 58 -27.57 -13.47 -36.23
N LYS A 59 -27.48 -14.03 -37.44
CA LYS A 59 -27.48 -13.28 -38.69
C LYS A 59 -28.77 -12.48 -38.86
N GLU A 60 -29.92 -13.08 -38.61
CA GLU A 60 -31.21 -12.38 -38.69
C GLU A 60 -31.32 -11.27 -37.63
N LEU A 61 -30.89 -11.52 -36.39
CA LEU A 61 -30.92 -10.51 -35.32
C LEU A 61 -29.97 -9.34 -35.60
N PHE A 62 -28.74 -9.60 -36.07
CA PHE A 62 -27.79 -8.56 -36.45
C PHE A 62 -28.22 -7.81 -37.72
N GLN A 63 -28.89 -8.47 -38.68
CA GLN A 63 -29.48 -7.78 -39.83
C GLN A 63 -30.63 -6.85 -39.41
N LEU A 64 -31.45 -7.27 -38.44
CA LEU A 64 -32.62 -6.51 -38.01
C LEU A 64 -32.27 -5.35 -37.07
N LEU A 65 -31.52 -5.62 -36.00
CA LEU A 65 -31.21 -4.67 -34.91
C LEU A 65 -29.75 -4.16 -34.91
N GLY A 66 -28.90 -4.72 -35.76
CA GLY A 66 -27.47 -4.40 -35.73
C GLY A 66 -26.83 -4.84 -34.42
N GLN A 67 -25.79 -4.12 -34.00
CA GLN A 67 -25.06 -4.43 -32.76
C GLN A 67 -25.91 -4.27 -31.49
N SER A 68 -27.03 -3.55 -31.55
CA SER A 68 -27.96 -3.45 -30.42
C SER A 68 -28.60 -4.80 -30.06
N ALA A 69 -28.59 -5.78 -30.97
CA ALA A 69 -29.04 -7.16 -30.71
C ALA A 69 -28.34 -7.77 -29.48
N GLY A 70 -27.08 -7.40 -29.20
CA GLY A 70 -26.34 -7.88 -28.04
C GLY A 70 -26.97 -7.50 -26.68
N LEU A 71 -27.84 -6.50 -26.63
CA LEU A 71 -28.57 -6.11 -25.41
C LEU A 71 -29.79 -6.99 -25.13
N LEU A 72 -30.32 -7.68 -26.15
CA LEU A 72 -31.50 -8.55 -26.04
C LEU A 72 -31.36 -9.64 -24.97
N PRO A 73 -30.29 -10.45 -24.90
CA PRO A 73 -30.14 -11.46 -23.86
C PRO A 73 -30.04 -10.86 -22.45
N LEU A 74 -29.48 -9.65 -22.31
CA LEU A 74 -29.38 -8.95 -21.03
C LEU A 74 -30.75 -8.48 -20.53
N PHE A 75 -31.59 -7.94 -21.41
CA PHE A 75 -32.95 -7.54 -21.06
C PHE A 75 -33.83 -8.74 -20.72
N LEU A 76 -33.71 -9.84 -21.47
CA LEU A 76 -34.42 -11.09 -21.17
C LEU A 76 -33.99 -11.68 -19.82
N ALA A 77 -32.69 -11.69 -19.53
CA ALA A 77 -32.18 -12.15 -18.23
C ALA A 77 -32.70 -11.25 -17.08
N TYR A 78 -32.70 -9.93 -17.25
CA TYR A 78 -33.26 -9.00 -16.29
C TYR A 78 -34.75 -9.28 -16.02
N TRP A 79 -35.54 -9.52 -17.06
CA TRP A 79 -36.96 -9.86 -16.92
C TRP A 79 -37.17 -11.21 -16.23
N LEU A 80 -36.36 -12.21 -16.53
CA LEU A 80 -36.41 -13.52 -15.88
C LEU A 80 -36.12 -13.42 -14.38
N VAL A 81 -35.16 -12.57 -13.99
CA VAL A 81 -34.89 -12.27 -12.58
C VAL A 81 -36.03 -11.46 -11.94
N GLN A 82 -36.63 -10.52 -12.66
CA GLN A 82 -37.70 -9.68 -12.14
C GLN A 82 -38.98 -10.48 -11.88
N THR A 83 -39.34 -11.41 -12.77
CA THR A 83 -40.48 -12.32 -12.60
C THR A 83 -40.28 -13.33 -11.47
N MET A 84 -39.03 -13.71 -11.18
CA MET A 84 -38.67 -14.51 -9.99
C MET A 84 -38.84 -13.72 -8.69
N ARG A 85 -38.55 -12.40 -8.69
CA ARG A 85 -38.61 -11.54 -7.50
C ARG A 85 -39.99 -10.93 -7.23
N LYS A 86 -40.76 -10.59 -8.28
CA LYS A 86 -42.09 -9.96 -8.18
C LYS A 86 -43.12 -10.77 -8.97
N LYS A 87 -44.21 -11.20 -8.31
CA LYS A 87 -45.28 -12.03 -8.92
C LYS A 87 -46.09 -11.35 -10.03
N SER A 88 -45.86 -10.07 -10.32
CA SER A 88 -46.58 -9.30 -11.34
C SER A 88 -45.62 -8.25 -11.93
N ALA A 89 -44.76 -8.67 -12.84
CA ALA A 89 -44.16 -7.78 -13.81
C ALA A 89 -44.98 -7.90 -15.10
N SER A 90 -45.65 -6.83 -15.52
CA SER A 90 -46.48 -6.84 -16.72
C SER A 90 -45.60 -7.07 -17.95
N PHE A 91 -45.66 -8.26 -18.53
CA PHE A 91 -44.88 -8.68 -19.71
C PHE A 91 -44.99 -7.68 -20.87
N LEU A 92 -46.17 -7.06 -21.04
CA LEU A 92 -46.42 -6.06 -22.08
C LEU A 92 -45.51 -4.81 -21.94
N PHE A 93 -45.33 -4.28 -20.73
CA PHE A 93 -44.47 -3.11 -20.51
C PHE A 93 -42.99 -3.45 -20.72
N PHE A 94 -42.57 -4.67 -20.36
CA PHE A 94 -41.22 -5.13 -20.64
C PHE A 94 -40.97 -5.27 -22.16
N LEU A 95 -41.92 -5.82 -22.91
CA LEU A 95 -41.81 -5.98 -24.36
C LEU A 95 -41.75 -4.63 -25.06
N ILE A 96 -42.62 -3.68 -24.67
CA ILE A 96 -42.63 -2.31 -25.20
C ILE A 96 -41.33 -1.59 -24.84
N GLY A 97 -40.90 -1.63 -23.57
CA GLY A 97 -39.66 -0.98 -23.12
C GLY A 97 -38.42 -1.53 -23.81
N THR A 98 -38.36 -2.85 -24.00
CA THR A 98 -37.28 -3.53 -24.75
C THR A 98 -37.29 -3.10 -26.22
N GLY A 99 -38.44 -3.11 -26.88
CA GLY A 99 -38.57 -2.70 -28.27
C GLY A 99 -38.19 -1.23 -28.52
N VAL A 100 -38.66 -0.32 -27.65
CA VAL A 100 -38.32 1.11 -27.71
C VAL A 100 -36.82 1.32 -27.48
N THR A 101 -36.23 0.65 -26.48
CA THR A 101 -34.80 0.80 -26.17
C THR A 101 -33.91 0.27 -27.30
N LEU A 102 -34.24 -0.92 -27.83
CA LEU A 102 -33.47 -1.55 -28.91
C LEU A 102 -33.58 -0.76 -30.21
N SER A 103 -34.78 -0.32 -30.59
CA SER A 103 -34.96 0.50 -31.80
C SER A 103 -34.26 1.86 -31.70
N ALA A 104 -34.30 2.51 -30.53
CA ALA A 104 -33.62 3.77 -30.29
C ALA A 104 -32.09 3.62 -30.30
N ALA A 105 -31.55 2.58 -29.65
CA ALA A 105 -30.12 2.27 -29.69
C ALA A 105 -29.64 1.93 -31.11
N SER A 106 -30.42 1.12 -31.83
CA SER A 106 -30.21 0.76 -33.24
C SER A 106 -30.21 1.98 -34.17
N SER A 107 -31.10 2.96 -33.95
CA SER A 107 -31.11 4.26 -34.64
C SER A 107 -29.84 5.08 -34.33
N PHE A 108 -29.44 5.15 -33.06
CA PHE A 108 -28.24 5.87 -32.63
C PHE A 108 -26.95 5.26 -33.22
N LEU A 109 -26.85 3.93 -33.29
CA LEU A 109 -25.72 3.24 -33.91
C LEU A 109 -25.64 3.51 -35.42
N THR A 110 -26.79 3.69 -36.09
CA THR A 110 -26.82 4.10 -37.51
C THR A 110 -26.25 5.50 -37.71
N LEU A 111 -26.58 6.43 -36.81
CA LEU A 111 -25.96 7.77 -36.81
C LEU A 111 -24.45 7.67 -36.60
N LEU A 112 -24.01 6.87 -35.62
CA LEU A 112 -22.59 6.73 -35.30
C LEU A 112 -21.79 6.20 -36.50
N LYS A 113 -22.35 5.25 -37.25
CA LYS A 113 -21.78 4.77 -38.51
C LYS A 113 -21.62 5.87 -39.57
N LEU A 114 -22.60 6.79 -39.66
CA LEU A 114 -22.57 7.91 -40.61
C LEU A 114 -21.56 9.00 -40.22
N ILE A 115 -21.24 9.13 -38.93
CA ILE A 115 -20.23 10.08 -38.44
C ILE A 115 -18.81 9.49 -38.54
N PHE A 116 -18.66 8.20 -38.22
CA PHE A 116 -17.38 7.49 -38.21
C PHE A 116 -17.36 6.42 -39.30
N THR A 117 -16.94 6.83 -40.51
CA THR A 117 -17.03 6.06 -41.76
C THR A 117 -16.31 4.70 -41.71
N ASP A 118 -15.27 4.55 -40.89
CA ASP A 118 -14.49 3.30 -40.73
C ASP A 118 -14.97 2.38 -39.60
N SER A 119 -16.13 2.67 -39.00
CA SER A 119 -16.63 1.85 -37.89
C SER A 119 -17.35 0.58 -38.37
N LEU A 120 -17.01 -0.57 -37.77
CA LEU A 120 -17.71 -1.86 -37.91
C LEU A 120 -19.13 -1.85 -37.30
N ILE A 121 -19.62 -0.67 -36.91
CA ILE A 121 -20.85 -0.48 -36.17
C ILE A 121 -22.02 -0.41 -37.16
N SER A 122 -23.01 -1.27 -36.95
CA SER A 122 -24.24 -1.29 -37.74
C SER A 122 -25.43 -1.19 -36.82
N GLY A 123 -26.36 -0.30 -37.16
CA GLY A 123 -27.67 -0.24 -36.53
C GLY A 123 -28.69 -1.22 -37.11
N GLY A 124 -28.37 -1.98 -38.17
CA GLY A 124 -29.33 -2.88 -38.80
C GLY A 124 -30.51 -2.18 -39.49
N PHE A 125 -31.46 -2.96 -39.99
CA PHE A 125 -32.61 -2.47 -40.77
C PHE A 125 -33.53 -1.54 -39.97
N VAL A 126 -33.86 -1.92 -38.72
CA VAL A 126 -34.73 -1.11 -37.85
C VAL A 126 -34.10 0.24 -37.58
N GLY A 127 -32.81 0.25 -37.24
CA GLY A 127 -32.06 1.45 -36.93
C GLY A 127 -32.00 2.42 -38.10
N GLN A 128 -31.78 1.92 -39.31
CA GLN A 128 -31.82 2.73 -40.52
C GLN A 128 -33.19 3.38 -40.73
N LYS A 129 -34.28 2.59 -40.66
CA LYS A 129 -35.63 3.13 -40.87
C LYS A 129 -36.00 4.19 -39.82
N VAL A 130 -35.73 3.92 -38.55
CA VAL A 130 -36.00 4.86 -37.45
C VAL A 130 -35.13 6.11 -37.56
N PHE A 131 -33.85 5.95 -37.88
CA PHE A 131 -32.93 7.07 -38.06
C PHE A 131 -33.37 8.00 -39.19
N TYR A 132 -33.71 7.46 -40.37
CA TYR A 132 -34.17 8.27 -41.50
C TYR A 132 -35.52 8.94 -41.22
N ALA A 133 -36.41 8.29 -40.46
CA ALA A 133 -37.64 8.91 -40.00
C ALA A 133 -37.37 10.14 -39.10
N PHE A 134 -36.50 10.01 -38.09
CA PHE A 134 -36.15 11.13 -37.22
C PHE A 134 -35.36 12.22 -37.94
N LYS A 135 -34.47 11.83 -38.86
CA LYS A 135 -33.71 12.76 -39.70
C LYS A 135 -34.63 13.57 -40.60
N GLY A 136 -35.68 12.96 -41.15
CA GLY A 136 -36.68 13.65 -41.97
C GLY A 136 -37.43 14.75 -41.21
N VAL A 137 -37.63 14.57 -39.90
CA VAL A 137 -38.35 15.53 -39.05
C VAL A 137 -37.44 16.66 -38.54
N SER A 138 -36.18 16.37 -38.21
CA SER A 138 -35.36 17.26 -37.38
C SER A 138 -33.89 17.41 -37.79
N GLY A 139 -33.51 16.83 -38.92
CA GLY A 139 -32.12 16.75 -39.36
C GLY A 139 -31.29 15.75 -38.55
N SER A 140 -29.99 15.63 -38.88
CA SER A 140 -29.12 14.60 -38.27
C SER A 140 -28.91 14.81 -36.76
N VAL A 141 -28.80 16.07 -36.31
CA VAL A 141 -28.63 16.40 -34.89
C VAL A 141 -29.90 16.12 -34.10
N GLY A 142 -31.07 16.49 -34.64
CA GLY A 142 -32.34 16.18 -34.01
C GLY A 142 -32.60 14.68 -33.95
N ALA A 143 -32.22 13.92 -34.98
CA ALA A 143 -32.30 12.46 -34.96
C ALA A 143 -31.47 11.82 -33.84
N ALA A 144 -30.31 12.39 -33.51
CA ALA A 144 -29.49 11.98 -32.38
C ALA A 144 -30.22 12.21 -31.06
N LEU A 145 -30.78 13.41 -30.87
CA LEU A 145 -31.49 13.80 -29.66
C LEU A 145 -32.75 12.97 -29.45
N PHE A 146 -33.53 12.73 -30.50
CA PHE A 146 -34.70 11.85 -30.41
C PHE A 146 -34.31 10.41 -30.10
N SER A 147 -33.29 9.85 -30.75
CA SER A 147 -32.81 8.50 -30.45
C SER A 147 -32.37 8.40 -28.97
N LEU A 148 -31.66 9.40 -28.45
CA LEU A 148 -31.27 9.44 -27.04
C LEU A 148 -32.47 9.55 -26.11
N ALA A 149 -33.43 10.43 -26.40
CA ALA A 149 -34.64 10.62 -25.61
C ALA A 149 -35.49 9.35 -25.54
N PHE A 150 -35.74 8.70 -26.68
CA PHE A 150 -36.49 7.43 -26.71
C PHE A 150 -35.73 6.29 -26.02
N MET A 151 -34.39 6.27 -26.09
CA MET A 151 -33.58 5.31 -25.34
C MET A 151 -33.75 5.50 -23.82
N LEU A 152 -33.76 6.74 -23.33
CA LEU A 152 -33.98 7.06 -21.92
C LEU A 152 -35.41 6.70 -21.47
N VAL A 153 -36.42 6.94 -22.31
CA VAL A 153 -37.81 6.52 -22.06
C VAL A 153 -37.90 5.00 -21.97
N GLY A 154 -37.31 4.27 -22.92
CA GLY A 154 -37.28 2.82 -22.90
C GLY A 154 -36.57 2.25 -21.67
N LEU A 155 -35.42 2.84 -21.28
CA LEU A 155 -34.69 2.45 -20.09
C LEU A 155 -35.48 2.73 -18.80
N HIS A 156 -36.21 3.84 -18.75
CA HIS A 156 -37.11 4.15 -17.64
C HIS A 156 -38.24 3.13 -17.53
N MET A 157 -38.83 2.70 -18.66
CA MET A 157 -39.86 1.64 -18.66
C MET A 157 -39.32 0.28 -18.19
N LEU A 158 -38.05 -0.04 -18.49
CA LEU A 158 -37.43 -1.31 -18.08
C LEU A 158 -37.02 -1.32 -16.60
N PHE A 159 -36.39 -0.24 -16.12
CA PHE A 159 -35.72 -0.22 -14.82
C PHE A 159 -36.44 0.63 -13.77
N ALA A 160 -37.51 1.36 -14.14
CA ALA A 160 -38.23 2.29 -13.27
C ALA A 160 -37.28 3.25 -12.53
N ILE A 161 -36.27 3.76 -13.25
CA ILE A 161 -35.21 4.60 -12.67
C ILE A 161 -35.82 5.91 -12.17
N PRO A 162 -35.66 6.26 -10.89
CA PRO A 162 -36.09 7.55 -10.37
C PRO A 162 -35.11 8.64 -10.83
N TRP A 163 -35.39 9.25 -11.99
CA TRP A 163 -34.55 10.29 -12.59
C TRP A 163 -34.36 11.52 -11.69
N SER A 164 -35.29 11.79 -10.78
CA SER A 164 -35.15 12.85 -9.76
C SER A 164 -33.92 12.62 -8.86
N VAL A 165 -33.69 11.37 -8.42
CA VAL A 165 -32.56 11.02 -7.55
C VAL A 165 -31.24 11.06 -8.33
N VAL A 166 -31.26 10.63 -9.60
CA VAL A 166 -30.09 10.68 -10.48
C VAL A 166 -29.69 12.12 -10.76
N LEU A 167 -30.67 12.98 -11.06
CA LEU A 167 -30.45 14.41 -11.30
C LEU A 167 -29.92 15.10 -10.03
N GLU A 168 -30.51 14.83 -8.88
CA GLU A 168 -30.07 15.41 -7.60
C GLU A 168 -28.61 15.07 -7.29
N LYS A 169 -28.23 13.80 -7.44
CA LYS A 169 -26.82 13.37 -7.24
C LYS A 169 -25.86 13.96 -8.26
N THR A 170 -26.30 14.14 -9.51
CA THR A 170 -25.46 14.73 -10.57
C THR A 170 -25.26 16.22 -10.33
N VAL A 171 -26.31 16.93 -9.93
CA VAL A 171 -26.24 18.36 -9.56
C VAL A 171 -25.38 18.56 -8.30
N GLN A 172 -25.52 17.70 -7.29
CA GLN A 172 -24.66 17.72 -6.11
C GLN A 172 -23.18 17.49 -6.48
N PHE A 173 -22.89 16.56 -7.38
CA PHE A 173 -21.53 16.32 -7.87
C PHE A 173 -20.95 17.56 -8.56
N ILE A 174 -21.69 18.15 -9.50
CA ILE A 174 -21.25 19.36 -10.22
C ILE A 174 -21.05 20.55 -9.27
N ARG A 175 -21.96 20.72 -8.29
CA ARG A 175 -21.84 21.79 -7.28
C ARG A 175 -20.59 21.60 -6.43
N ASN A 176 -20.35 20.39 -5.93
CA ASN A 176 -19.18 20.11 -5.09
C ASN A 176 -17.85 20.30 -5.85
N ASP A 177 -17.83 19.94 -7.14
CA ASP A 177 -16.65 20.14 -8.00
C ASP A 177 -16.41 21.63 -8.29
N PHE A 178 -17.47 22.40 -8.50
CA PHE A 178 -17.40 23.85 -8.69
C PHE A 178 -16.96 24.60 -7.43
N ASP A 179 -17.46 24.20 -6.26
CA ASP A 179 -17.08 24.77 -4.96
C ASP A 179 -15.60 24.47 -4.67
N GLY A 180 -15.13 23.24 -4.93
CA GLY A 180 -13.73 22.88 -4.81
C GLY A 180 -12.81 23.65 -5.77
N TRP A 181 -13.27 23.94 -6.99
CA TRP A 181 -12.54 24.79 -7.94
C TRP A 181 -12.42 26.25 -7.46
N LEU A 182 -13.48 26.78 -6.86
CA LEU A 182 -13.51 28.14 -6.29
C LEU A 182 -12.54 28.28 -5.10
N GLU A 183 -12.52 27.28 -4.21
CA GLU A 183 -11.60 27.23 -3.07
C GLU A 183 -10.13 27.14 -3.52
N ALA A 184 -9.83 26.24 -4.47
CA ALA A 184 -8.49 26.11 -5.03
C ALA A 184 -8.00 27.41 -5.70
N ARG A 185 -8.90 28.15 -6.35
CA ARG A 185 -8.59 29.44 -6.97
C ARG A 185 -8.36 30.55 -5.93
N ALA A 186 -9.10 30.54 -4.82
CA ALA A 186 -8.89 31.48 -3.72
C ALA A 186 -7.54 31.24 -3.03
N GLU A 187 -7.21 29.97 -2.78
CA GLU A 187 -5.93 29.56 -2.17
C GLU A 187 -4.73 29.92 -3.07
N LEU A 188 -4.86 29.74 -4.38
CA LEU A 188 -3.83 30.14 -5.35
C LEU A 188 -3.60 31.65 -5.35
N LYS A 189 -4.66 32.45 -5.26
CA LYS A 189 -4.58 33.91 -5.23
C LYS A 189 -3.92 34.41 -3.94
N GLN A 190 -4.18 33.74 -2.82
CA GLN A 190 -3.53 34.03 -1.54
C GLN A 190 -2.03 33.73 -1.59
N LYS A 191 -1.64 32.53 -2.07
CA LYS A 191 -0.22 32.14 -2.22
C LYS A 191 0.56 33.06 -3.16
N ILE A 192 -0.06 33.56 -4.24
CA ILE A 192 0.56 34.55 -5.13
C ILE A 192 0.77 35.90 -4.42
N THR A 193 -0.16 36.30 -3.56
CA THR A 193 -0.07 37.58 -2.83
C THR A 193 1.00 37.53 -1.74
N GLU A 194 1.05 36.42 -0.99
CA GLU A 194 2.06 36.15 0.04
C GLU A 194 3.47 36.04 -0.60
N GLY A 195 3.62 35.29 -1.69
CA GLY A 195 4.89 35.20 -2.41
C GLY A 195 5.37 36.54 -2.97
N ARG A 196 4.45 37.43 -3.40
CA ARG A 196 4.81 38.76 -3.90
C ARG A 196 5.23 39.72 -2.77
N ALA A 197 4.69 39.55 -1.56
CA ALA A 197 5.10 40.30 -0.37
C ALA A 197 6.50 39.87 0.11
N GLU A 198 6.78 38.56 0.13
CA GLU A 198 8.11 38.03 0.52
C GLU A 198 9.23 38.47 -0.45
N ILE A 199 8.94 38.53 -1.76
CA ILE A 199 9.90 39.01 -2.76
C ILE A 199 10.20 40.50 -2.55
N LYS A 200 9.19 41.30 -2.20
CA LYS A 200 9.34 42.74 -1.95
C LYS A 200 10.15 43.00 -0.67
N GLU A 201 9.91 42.22 0.39
CA GLU A 201 10.66 42.34 1.64
C GLU A 201 12.14 41.94 1.50
N LYS A 202 12.43 40.91 0.69
CA LYS A 202 13.81 40.51 0.36
C LYS A 202 14.54 41.55 -0.50
N ALA A 203 13.83 42.21 -1.42
CA ALA A 203 14.39 43.28 -2.25
C ALA A 203 14.76 44.52 -1.42
N ASP A 204 13.89 44.93 -0.48
CA ASP A 204 14.15 46.08 0.40
C ASP A 204 15.30 45.85 1.39
N LYS A 205 15.46 44.60 1.87
CA LYS A 205 16.61 44.21 2.71
C LYS A 205 17.93 44.23 1.94
N SER A 206 17.94 43.77 0.69
CA SER A 206 19.15 43.77 -0.16
C SER A 206 19.56 45.17 -0.64
N ALA A 207 18.64 46.14 -0.70
CA ALA A 207 18.95 47.51 -1.11
C ALA A 207 19.61 48.34 0.00
N LYS A 208 19.35 48.02 1.28
CA LYS A 208 19.94 48.74 2.43
C LYS A 208 21.40 48.36 2.72
N GLU A 209 21.87 47.20 2.24
CA GLU A 209 23.21 46.69 2.54
C GLU A 209 24.31 47.14 1.55
N LYS A 210 23.96 47.78 0.41
CA LYS A 210 24.91 48.08 -0.67
C LYS A 210 25.39 49.54 -0.78
N ILE A 211 25.14 50.39 0.23
CA ILE A 211 25.63 51.78 0.23
C ILE A 211 26.81 51.92 1.19
N ALA A 212 27.98 51.36 0.82
CA ALA A 212 29.26 51.77 1.39
C ALA A 212 30.43 51.39 0.46
N VAL A 213 31.13 52.44 0.00
CA VAL A 213 32.49 52.52 -0.57
C VAL A 213 32.63 52.47 -2.13
N PRO A 214 33.43 53.39 -2.74
CA PRO A 214 33.43 53.68 -4.19
C PRO A 214 34.71 53.25 -4.97
N VAL A 215 34.53 53.13 -6.31
CA VAL A 215 35.44 53.47 -7.46
C VAL A 215 36.80 52.72 -7.56
N ALA A 216 37.20 52.05 -8.66
CA ALA A 216 37.61 52.56 -9.99
C ALA A 216 38.10 51.40 -10.92
N GLU A 217 37.83 51.54 -12.24
CA GLU A 217 38.61 51.14 -13.46
C GLU A 217 39.04 49.66 -13.67
N GLU A 218 39.12 49.06 -14.87
CA GLU A 218 38.91 49.44 -16.28
C GLU A 218 38.76 48.14 -17.13
N ILE A 219 37.88 48.19 -18.14
CA ILE A 219 37.89 47.62 -19.52
C ILE A 219 38.56 46.24 -19.78
N HIS A 220 37.81 45.30 -20.38
CA HIS A 220 38.10 44.73 -21.72
C HIS A 220 37.01 43.79 -22.26
N ASP A 221 36.99 43.72 -23.59
CA ASP A 221 35.95 43.29 -24.53
C ASP A 221 35.36 41.88 -24.40
N ALA A 222 34.11 41.80 -24.86
CA ALA A 222 33.38 40.58 -25.15
C ALA A 222 33.90 39.87 -26.42
N PRO A 223 33.68 38.55 -26.51
CA PRO A 223 33.15 37.99 -27.75
C PRO A 223 31.86 37.19 -27.53
N GLU A 224 30.96 37.34 -28.50
CA GLU A 224 29.70 36.60 -28.64
C GLU A 224 29.94 35.08 -28.73
N ILE A 225 29.13 34.29 -28.01
CA ILE A 225 29.00 32.85 -28.27
C ILE A 225 27.59 32.55 -28.78
N HIS A 226 27.58 32.15 -30.04
CA HIS A 226 26.47 31.62 -30.81
C HIS A 226 25.69 30.53 -30.06
N ARG A 227 24.36 30.70 -30.00
CA ARG A 227 23.42 29.65 -29.62
C ARG A 227 23.30 28.63 -30.76
N SER A 228 23.77 27.41 -30.55
CA SER A 228 23.37 26.25 -31.36
C SER A 228 22.39 25.36 -30.60
N LYS A 229 21.35 24.96 -31.32
CA LYS A 229 20.15 24.24 -30.90
C LYS A 229 20.49 22.76 -30.63
N PRO A 230 19.92 22.10 -29.60
CA PRO A 230 20.22 20.69 -29.35
C PRO A 230 19.52 19.80 -30.40
N GLU A 231 20.33 18.98 -31.05
CA GLU A 231 19.94 18.03 -32.09
C GLU A 231 19.51 16.70 -31.46
N ILE A 232 18.33 16.23 -31.86
CA ILE A 232 17.71 14.98 -31.40
C ILE A 232 18.42 13.81 -32.08
N ARG A 233 19.17 13.00 -31.32
CA ARG A 233 19.72 11.72 -31.82
C ARG A 233 18.64 10.64 -31.78
N ARG A 234 18.34 10.08 -32.96
CA ARG A 234 17.52 8.89 -33.17
C ARG A 234 18.19 7.65 -32.54
N PRO A 235 17.41 6.67 -32.05
CA PRO A 235 17.95 5.41 -31.54
C PRO A 235 18.46 4.53 -32.70
N VAL A 236 19.66 3.99 -32.53
CA VAL A 236 20.29 3.02 -33.43
C VAL A 236 19.71 1.63 -33.19
N ALA A 237 19.71 0.87 -34.28
CA ALA A 237 19.03 -0.39 -34.51
C ALA A 237 19.35 -1.55 -33.54
N VAL A 238 18.34 -2.42 -33.49
CA VAL A 238 18.21 -3.71 -32.82
C VAL A 238 19.40 -4.63 -33.13
N ALA A 239 20.04 -5.14 -32.07
CA ALA A 239 20.87 -6.35 -32.11
C ALA A 239 20.07 -7.53 -31.56
N GLU A 240 20.23 -8.69 -32.19
CA GLU A 240 19.47 -9.93 -31.97
C GLU A 240 19.56 -10.50 -30.54
N PRO A 241 18.54 -11.25 -30.09
CA PRO A 241 18.52 -11.87 -28.77
C PRO A 241 19.47 -13.09 -28.70
N VAL A 242 20.47 -13.00 -27.83
CA VAL A 242 21.29 -14.13 -27.40
C VAL A 242 20.40 -15.11 -26.60
N LYS A 243 20.30 -16.36 -27.07
CA LYS A 243 19.62 -17.45 -26.36
C LYS A 243 20.40 -17.80 -25.09
N LEU A 244 19.77 -17.58 -23.93
CA LEU A 244 20.23 -18.13 -22.65
C LEU A 244 19.99 -19.65 -22.63
N PRO A 245 20.95 -20.47 -22.16
CA PRO A 245 20.75 -21.90 -22.00
C PRO A 245 19.72 -22.18 -20.89
N ARG A 246 18.81 -23.10 -21.21
CA ARG A 246 17.78 -23.66 -20.35
C ARG A 246 18.45 -24.31 -19.13
N ARG A 247 18.19 -23.78 -17.94
CA ARG A 247 18.64 -24.38 -16.68
C ARG A 247 17.88 -25.69 -16.48
N GLU A 248 18.61 -26.79 -16.48
CA GLU A 248 18.11 -28.12 -16.15
C GLU A 248 17.56 -28.13 -14.72
N GLU A 249 16.44 -28.83 -14.57
CA GLU A 249 15.80 -29.15 -13.30
C GLU A 249 16.77 -29.97 -12.45
N ILE A 250 17.33 -29.36 -11.42
CA ILE A 250 17.96 -30.10 -10.33
C ILE A 250 16.83 -30.52 -9.41
N SER A 251 16.47 -31.80 -9.50
CA SER A 251 15.59 -32.50 -8.57
C SER A 251 16.06 -32.30 -7.13
N ALA A 252 15.23 -31.66 -6.31
CA ALA A 252 15.43 -31.61 -4.86
C ALA A 252 15.26 -33.03 -4.27
N PRO A 253 16.19 -33.52 -3.44
CA PRO A 253 16.01 -34.79 -2.74
C PRO A 253 14.86 -34.70 -1.74
N HIS A 254 14.04 -35.76 -1.72
CA HIS A 254 13.00 -36.01 -0.73
C HIS A 254 13.48 -35.77 0.70
N LEU A 255 12.85 -34.80 1.38
CA LEU A 255 12.74 -34.80 2.84
C LEU A 255 11.35 -35.34 3.17
N THR A 256 11.36 -36.49 3.82
CA THR A 256 10.24 -37.22 4.40
C THR A 256 9.31 -36.31 5.20
N GLU A 257 8.03 -36.41 4.89
CA GLU A 257 6.91 -35.79 5.62
C GLU A 257 6.95 -36.20 7.09
N ASP A 258 7.13 -35.23 7.97
CA ASP A 258 6.71 -35.33 9.36
C ASP A 258 5.39 -34.55 9.50
N LYS A 259 4.35 -35.22 9.99
CA LYS A 259 2.97 -34.73 10.04
C LYS A 259 2.87 -33.42 10.83
N PRO A 260 2.03 -32.45 10.43
CA PRO A 260 1.73 -31.29 11.26
C PRO A 260 0.97 -31.75 12.52
N LYS A 261 1.52 -31.44 13.70
CA LYS A 261 0.77 -31.46 14.96
C LYS A 261 -0.35 -30.42 14.90
N GLU A 262 -1.48 -30.83 15.43
CA GLU A 262 -2.72 -30.05 15.57
C GLU A 262 -2.49 -28.64 16.11
N SER A 263 -3.18 -27.68 15.51
CA SER A 263 -3.36 -26.31 16.03
C SER A 263 -3.90 -26.37 17.47
N PRO A 264 -3.55 -25.42 18.36
CA PRO A 264 -4.05 -25.44 19.72
C PRO A 264 -5.57 -25.26 19.72
N ALA A 265 -6.28 -26.28 20.20
CA ALA A 265 -7.72 -26.22 20.41
C ALA A 265 -8.08 -25.04 21.32
N LYS A 266 -9.12 -24.28 20.96
CA LYS A 266 -9.71 -23.23 21.80
C LYS A 266 -9.97 -23.81 23.20
N ALA A 267 -9.32 -23.25 24.23
CA ALA A 267 -9.48 -23.71 25.60
C ALA A 267 -10.93 -23.55 26.06
N THR A 268 -11.66 -24.67 26.13
CA THR A 268 -13.01 -24.78 26.68
C THR A 268 -12.94 -25.27 28.12
N ASP A 269 -13.72 -24.65 29.01
CA ASP A 269 -13.92 -25.15 30.37
C ASP A 269 -14.70 -26.48 30.36
N GLU A 270 -14.74 -27.20 31.49
CA GLU A 270 -15.42 -28.51 31.68
C GLU A 270 -16.94 -28.50 31.32
N ASN A 271 -17.53 -27.31 31.12
CA ASN A 271 -18.93 -27.11 30.73
C ASN A 271 -19.13 -26.65 29.26
N GLY A 272 -18.08 -26.58 28.43
CA GLY A 272 -18.20 -26.26 27.01
C GLY A 272 -18.53 -24.79 26.67
N GLU A 273 -18.44 -23.88 27.64
CA GLU A 273 -18.55 -22.43 27.40
C GLU A 273 -17.15 -21.81 27.15
N VAL A 274 -17.05 -20.99 26.11
CA VAL A 274 -15.83 -20.23 25.78
C VAL A 274 -15.65 -19.16 26.85
N LYS A 275 -14.58 -19.25 27.65
CA LYS A 275 -14.20 -18.18 28.59
C LYS A 275 -14.03 -16.88 27.81
N LYS A 276 -14.87 -15.89 28.09
CA LYS A 276 -14.67 -14.53 27.58
C LYS A 276 -13.39 -13.97 28.19
N PHE A 277 -12.46 -13.57 27.34
CA PHE A 277 -11.21 -12.95 27.73
C PHE A 277 -11.47 -11.66 28.52
N ASP A 278 -10.96 -11.56 29.76
CA ASP A 278 -10.98 -10.31 30.54
C ASP A 278 -9.61 -9.63 30.45
N PRO A 279 -9.50 -8.51 29.71
CA PRO A 279 -8.25 -7.77 29.59
C PRO A 279 -7.63 -7.41 30.93
N LYS A 280 -8.43 -7.14 31.98
CA LYS A 280 -7.93 -6.67 33.29
C LYS A 280 -7.08 -7.70 34.03
N THR A 281 -7.25 -8.97 33.70
CA THR A 281 -6.47 -10.07 34.29
C THR A 281 -5.20 -10.40 33.50
N PHE A 282 -5.02 -9.80 32.32
CA PHE A 282 -3.90 -10.06 31.44
C PHE A 282 -2.58 -9.56 32.05
N ARG A 283 -1.57 -10.43 32.07
CA ARG A 283 -0.20 -10.10 32.48
C ARG A 283 0.70 -10.08 31.25
N LEU A 284 1.60 -9.10 31.22
CA LEU A 284 2.61 -9.01 30.18
C LEU A 284 3.57 -10.22 30.27
N PRO A 285 4.13 -10.67 29.13
CA PRO A 285 5.04 -11.80 29.09
C PRO A 285 6.33 -11.52 29.90
N PRO A 286 6.84 -12.51 30.64
CA PRO A 286 8.13 -12.42 31.33
C PRO A 286 9.31 -12.46 30.35
N LEU A 287 10.41 -11.74 30.64
CA LEU A 287 11.60 -11.69 29.77
C LEU A 287 12.37 -13.02 29.72
N GLU A 288 12.10 -13.92 30.66
CA GLU A 288 12.65 -15.28 30.75
C GLU A 288 12.25 -16.16 29.56
N LEU A 289 11.22 -15.77 28.80
CA LEU A 289 10.83 -16.44 27.56
C LEU A 289 11.81 -16.17 26.39
N LEU A 290 12.68 -15.17 26.52
CA LEU A 290 13.66 -14.78 25.51
C LEU A 290 15.06 -15.28 25.86
N ALA A 291 15.84 -15.54 24.83
CA ALA A 291 17.23 -15.96 24.94
C ALA A 291 18.11 -14.84 25.51
N ASP A 292 19.04 -15.23 26.38
CA ASP A 292 20.07 -14.32 26.90
C ASP A 292 21.04 -13.89 25.79
N PRO A 293 21.64 -12.69 25.91
CA PRO A 293 22.66 -12.23 24.98
C PRO A 293 23.84 -13.22 24.91
N VAL A 294 24.40 -13.37 23.72
CA VAL A 294 25.51 -14.29 23.47
C VAL A 294 26.84 -13.61 23.84
N GLY A 295 27.57 -14.17 24.80
CA GLY A 295 28.89 -13.67 25.26
C GLY A 295 28.83 -12.75 26.50
N ASP A 296 29.99 -12.32 26.98
CA ASP A 296 30.15 -11.47 28.19
C ASP A 296 29.74 -9.99 27.98
N GLY A 297 28.89 -9.69 27.00
CA GLY A 297 28.50 -8.32 26.67
C GLY A 297 29.57 -7.51 25.91
N LEU A 298 30.63 -8.16 25.40
CA LEU A 298 31.58 -7.56 24.47
C LEU A 298 30.89 -7.22 23.15
N VAL A 299 30.75 -5.92 22.88
CA VAL A 299 30.17 -5.40 21.64
C VAL A 299 31.31 -5.12 20.67
N GLY A 300 31.53 -6.03 19.72
CA GLY A 300 32.44 -5.81 18.59
C GLY A 300 33.83 -6.42 18.74
N PRO A 301 34.76 -6.05 17.83
CA PRO A 301 36.09 -6.64 17.75
C PRO A 301 37.00 -6.20 18.90
N THR A 302 38.06 -6.98 19.12
CA THR A 302 39.12 -6.68 20.10
C THR A 302 40.00 -5.50 19.64
N ASP A 303 40.67 -4.83 20.58
CA ASP A 303 41.59 -3.72 20.27
C ASP A 303 42.70 -4.13 19.27
N ASP A 304 43.17 -5.37 19.35
CA ASP A 304 44.17 -5.92 18.42
C ASP A 304 43.61 -6.09 16.99
N GLU A 305 42.38 -6.60 16.86
CA GLU A 305 41.67 -6.72 15.57
C GLU A 305 41.45 -5.33 14.95
N ILE A 306 41.06 -4.34 15.77
CA ILE A 306 40.88 -2.95 15.35
C ILE A 306 42.20 -2.36 14.84
N ALA A 307 43.30 -2.56 15.57
CA ALA A 307 44.61 -2.05 15.19
C ALA A 307 45.12 -2.66 13.86
N GLN A 308 44.90 -3.96 13.66
CA GLN A 308 45.25 -4.64 12.41
C GLN A 308 44.41 -4.15 11.22
N ALA A 309 43.10 -4.03 11.40
CA ALA A 309 42.20 -3.54 10.36
C ALA A 309 42.48 -2.07 10.00
N THR A 310 42.83 -1.23 10.99
CA THR A 310 43.26 0.16 10.77
C THR A 310 44.49 0.23 9.87
N ARG A 311 45.54 -0.55 10.18
CA ARG A 311 46.76 -0.58 9.35
C ARG A 311 46.49 -1.05 7.94
N ARG A 312 45.70 -2.12 7.80
CA ARG A 312 45.31 -2.66 6.49
C ARG A 312 44.57 -1.60 5.66
N LEU A 313 43.64 -0.87 6.27
CA LEU A 313 42.88 0.20 5.61
C LEU A 313 43.77 1.34 5.14
N GLU A 314 44.70 1.80 5.98
CA GLU A 314 45.65 2.86 5.63
C GLU A 314 46.60 2.43 4.50
N ASP A 315 47.13 1.21 4.57
CA ASP A 315 47.99 0.63 3.54
C ASP A 315 47.23 0.46 2.20
N THR A 316 46.00 -0.02 2.24
CA THR A 316 45.13 -0.14 1.07
C THR A 316 44.86 1.23 0.44
N LEU A 317 44.46 2.24 1.22
CA LEU A 317 44.23 3.59 0.69
C LEU A 317 45.49 4.17 0.05
N LYS A 318 46.65 3.99 0.70
CA LYS A 318 47.94 4.43 0.16
C LYS A 318 48.30 3.73 -1.16
N SER A 319 47.96 2.45 -1.32
CA SER A 319 48.21 1.70 -2.56
C SER A 319 47.43 2.26 -3.77
N PHE A 320 46.29 2.92 -3.52
CA PHE A 320 45.49 3.60 -4.55
C PHE A 320 45.82 5.09 -4.72
N ASP A 321 46.96 5.55 -4.18
CA ASP A 321 47.38 6.95 -4.16
C ASP A 321 46.39 7.89 -3.42
N ILE A 322 45.61 7.33 -2.50
CA ILE A 322 44.70 8.07 -1.62
C ILE A 322 45.42 8.34 -0.31
N ARG A 323 45.92 9.56 -0.14
CA ARG A 323 46.54 10.02 1.12
C ARG A 323 45.47 10.41 2.12
N ALA A 324 45.26 9.55 3.11
CA ALA A 324 44.32 9.78 4.20
C ALA A 324 44.76 9.04 5.46
N SER A 325 44.27 9.46 6.62
CA SER A 325 44.58 8.85 7.93
C SER A 325 43.32 8.51 8.70
N VAL A 326 43.37 7.45 9.51
CA VAL A 326 42.27 7.10 10.43
C VAL A 326 42.37 7.96 11.68
N THR A 327 41.33 8.75 11.96
CA THR A 327 41.28 9.71 13.07
C THR A 327 40.43 9.24 14.25
N GLY A 328 39.57 8.24 14.02
CA GLY A 328 38.71 7.68 15.05
C GLY A 328 38.16 6.33 14.61
N VAL A 329 37.85 5.48 15.60
CA VAL A 329 37.24 4.17 15.38
C VAL A 329 36.05 4.02 16.34
N SER A 330 34.92 3.56 15.83
CA SER A 330 33.75 3.20 16.62
C SER A 330 33.39 1.73 16.35
N PRO A 331 33.76 0.80 17.25
CA PRO A 331 33.40 -0.60 17.09
C PRO A 331 31.90 -0.82 17.32
N GLY A 332 31.29 -1.66 16.50
CA GLY A 332 29.90 -2.08 16.63
C GLY A 332 29.78 -3.61 16.59
N PRO A 333 28.56 -4.17 16.71
CA PRO A 333 28.37 -5.61 16.81
C PRO A 333 28.74 -6.37 15.52
N VAL A 334 28.41 -5.80 14.35
CA VAL A 334 28.60 -6.47 13.04
C VAL A 334 29.59 -5.73 12.15
N VAL A 335 29.69 -4.41 12.31
CA VAL A 335 30.63 -3.56 11.57
C VAL A 335 31.38 -2.66 12.54
N THR A 336 32.54 -2.19 12.11
CA THR A 336 33.31 -1.14 12.77
C THR A 336 33.42 0.06 11.85
N ARG A 337 33.11 1.25 12.38
CA ARG A 337 33.18 2.51 11.63
C ARG A 337 34.55 3.17 11.84
N TYR A 338 35.31 3.31 10.76
CA TYR A 338 36.59 4.00 10.71
C TYR A 338 36.39 5.42 10.15
N GLU A 339 36.76 6.43 10.92
CA GLU A 339 36.68 7.84 10.52
C GLU A 339 37.96 8.27 9.81
N ILE A 340 37.87 8.40 8.49
CA ILE A 340 39.01 8.68 7.62
C ILE A 340 39.04 10.17 7.30
N LYS A 341 40.17 10.82 7.59
CA LYS A 341 40.42 12.22 7.22
C LYS A 341 41.32 12.28 6.00
N PRO A 342 40.82 12.76 4.84
CA PRO A 342 41.65 12.96 3.65
C PRO A 342 42.67 14.09 3.85
N ASP A 343 43.85 13.94 3.27
CA ASP A 343 44.86 15.01 3.24
C ASP A 343 44.43 16.15 2.29
N PRO A 344 44.96 17.38 2.48
CA PRO A 344 44.69 18.49 1.57
C PRO A 344 44.97 18.13 0.11
N GLY A 345 43.96 18.30 -0.75
CA GLY A 345 44.03 17.99 -2.18
C GLY A 345 43.40 16.64 -2.56
N VAL A 346 43.13 15.74 -1.61
CA VAL A 346 42.38 14.51 -1.86
C VAL A 346 40.88 14.82 -1.82
N THR A 347 40.18 14.57 -2.91
CA THR A 347 38.74 14.83 -3.01
C THR A 347 37.93 13.64 -2.51
N ILE A 348 36.77 13.89 -1.89
CA ILE A 348 35.84 12.82 -1.51
C ILE A 348 35.45 11.95 -2.72
N ALA A 349 35.28 12.57 -3.89
CA ALA A 349 34.95 11.86 -5.13
C ALA A 349 36.02 10.83 -5.52
N SER A 350 37.31 11.12 -5.29
CA SER A 350 38.40 10.16 -5.55
C SER A 350 38.32 8.91 -4.68
N ILE A 351 37.87 9.08 -3.42
CA ILE A 351 37.68 7.97 -2.47
C ILE A 351 36.47 7.14 -2.87
N THR A 352 35.32 7.80 -3.11
CA THR A 352 34.07 7.11 -3.50
C THR A 352 34.19 6.38 -4.83
N ALA A 353 34.96 6.91 -5.79
CA ALA A 353 35.20 6.25 -7.07
C ALA A 353 35.99 4.93 -6.94
N ARG A 354 36.77 4.77 -5.86
CA ARG A 354 37.61 3.59 -5.60
C ARG A 354 37.02 2.63 -4.57
N THR A 355 35.81 2.87 -4.07
CA THR A 355 35.20 2.04 -3.01
C THR A 355 35.18 0.55 -3.35
N GLN A 356 34.85 0.18 -4.59
CA GLN A 356 34.82 -1.23 -5.01
C GLN A 356 36.22 -1.86 -5.02
N ASP A 357 37.23 -1.12 -5.49
CA ASP A 357 38.63 -1.56 -5.50
C ASP A 357 39.17 -1.70 -4.06
N ILE A 358 38.85 -0.74 -3.18
CA ILE A 358 39.19 -0.76 -1.75
C ILE A 358 38.53 -1.95 -1.06
N GLN A 359 37.25 -2.21 -1.33
CA GLN A 359 36.54 -3.37 -0.80
C GLN A 359 37.22 -4.68 -1.17
N ALA A 360 37.60 -4.84 -2.44
CA ALA A 360 38.29 -6.03 -2.92
C ALA A 360 39.66 -6.21 -2.25
N SER A 361 40.44 -5.11 -2.12
CA SER A 361 41.75 -5.15 -1.46
C SER A 361 41.67 -5.41 0.04
N MET A 362 40.59 -5.01 0.71
CA MET A 362 40.35 -5.26 2.13
C MET A 362 39.81 -6.67 2.39
N GLU A 363 39.55 -7.46 1.35
CA GLU A 363 38.92 -8.79 1.41
C GLU A 363 37.55 -8.76 2.12
N ALA A 364 36.89 -7.59 2.09
CA ALA A 364 35.64 -7.37 2.79
C ALA A 364 34.44 -7.77 1.93
N ARG A 365 33.44 -8.41 2.55
CA ARG A 365 32.20 -8.81 1.86
C ARG A 365 31.44 -7.61 1.28
N ALA A 366 31.37 -6.52 2.03
CA ALA A 366 30.79 -5.25 1.61
C ALA A 366 31.41 -4.13 2.45
N ILE A 367 31.70 -2.97 1.86
CA ILE A 367 32.11 -1.77 2.60
C ILE A 367 31.12 -0.66 2.29
N ARG A 368 30.52 -0.08 3.34
CA ARG A 368 29.67 1.10 3.20
C ARG A 368 30.48 2.36 3.49
N VAL A 369 30.44 3.31 2.57
CA VAL A 369 31.15 4.59 2.68
C VAL A 369 30.14 5.71 2.92
N GLN A 370 30.24 6.36 4.08
CA GLN A 370 29.47 7.54 4.43
C GLN A 370 30.31 8.80 4.25
N ALA A 371 30.03 9.57 3.20
CA ALA A 371 30.78 10.77 2.88
C ALA A 371 29.88 11.98 2.61
N PRO A 372 30.09 13.13 3.31
CA PRO A 372 30.83 13.30 4.55
C PRO A 372 30.07 12.73 5.76
N ILE A 373 30.76 12.47 6.88
CA ILE A 373 30.11 12.22 8.17
C ILE A 373 29.43 13.52 8.64
N PRO A 374 28.12 13.52 8.99
CA PRO A 374 27.44 14.71 9.47
C PRO A 374 28.19 15.38 10.64
N GLY A 375 28.51 16.67 10.49
CA GLY A 375 29.22 17.44 11.52
C GLY A 375 30.73 17.23 11.59
N LYS A 376 31.32 16.39 10.73
CA LYS A 376 32.78 16.16 10.67
C LYS A 376 33.31 16.29 9.24
N ASN A 377 34.53 16.81 9.08
CA ASN A 377 35.23 16.80 7.79
C ASN A 377 36.00 15.48 7.60
N ALA A 378 35.26 14.38 7.62
CA ALA A 378 35.77 13.01 7.54
C ALA A 378 34.83 12.12 6.73
N VAL A 379 35.37 11.00 6.23
CA VAL A 379 34.65 9.95 5.51
C VAL A 379 34.57 8.73 6.41
N GLY A 380 33.37 8.21 6.65
CA GLY A 380 33.15 7.01 7.45
C GLY A 380 33.23 5.76 6.59
N PHE A 381 34.15 4.85 6.91
CA PHE A 381 34.21 3.52 6.34
C PHE A 381 33.64 2.53 7.34
N GLU A 382 32.51 1.91 7.01
CA GLU A 382 31.93 0.84 7.82
C GLU A 382 32.38 -0.50 7.25
N ILE A 383 33.31 -1.14 7.96
CA ILE A 383 33.95 -2.39 7.55
C ILE A 383 33.38 -3.53 8.40
N PRO A 384 33.01 -4.68 7.81
CA PRO A 384 32.54 -5.85 8.55
C PRO A 384 33.57 -6.36 9.54
N ASN A 385 33.10 -6.76 10.72
CA ASN A 385 33.94 -7.43 11.71
C ASN A 385 34.19 -8.88 11.27
N ASP A 386 35.37 -9.42 11.56
CA ASP A 386 35.69 -10.83 11.30
C ASP A 386 34.78 -11.78 12.10
N ARG A 387 34.37 -11.34 13.30
CA ARG A 387 33.47 -12.07 14.22
C ARG A 387 32.25 -11.22 14.54
N PRO A 388 31.19 -11.25 13.71
CA PRO A 388 29.98 -10.51 14.00
C PRO A 388 29.22 -11.11 15.19
N VAL A 389 28.74 -10.26 16.08
CA VAL A 389 27.95 -10.64 17.26
C VAL A 389 26.46 -10.48 16.96
N MET A 390 25.66 -11.48 17.35
CA MET A 390 24.20 -11.42 17.22
C MET A 390 23.61 -10.52 18.30
N VAL A 391 22.75 -9.60 17.89
CA VAL A 391 21.98 -8.73 18.78
C VAL A 391 20.70 -9.46 19.18
N THR A 392 20.50 -9.79 20.47
CA THR A 392 19.30 -10.52 20.92
C THR A 392 18.18 -9.57 21.30
N MET A 393 16.92 -9.97 21.14
CA MET A 393 15.79 -9.11 21.52
C MET A 393 15.80 -8.76 23.01
N LYS A 394 16.14 -9.72 23.87
CA LYS A 394 16.16 -9.54 25.33
C LYS A 394 17.08 -8.40 25.76
N GLU A 395 18.26 -8.29 25.15
CA GLU A 395 19.24 -7.26 25.52
C GLU A 395 18.69 -5.83 25.27
N ILE A 396 17.93 -5.65 24.17
CA ILE A 396 17.37 -4.34 23.82
C ILE A 396 16.17 -4.02 24.69
N LEU A 397 15.34 -5.01 25.01
CA LEU A 397 14.22 -4.84 25.94
C LEU A 397 14.69 -4.48 27.35
N GLN A 398 15.82 -5.03 27.79
CA GLN A 398 16.45 -4.70 29.09
C GLN A 398 17.14 -3.33 29.08
N SER A 399 17.49 -2.81 27.90
CA SER A 399 18.20 -1.53 27.80
C SER A 399 17.38 -0.36 28.36
N PRO A 400 18.03 0.68 28.91
CA PRO A 400 17.33 1.87 29.41
C PRO A 400 16.48 2.57 28.35
N VAL A 401 16.89 2.46 27.07
CA VAL A 401 16.19 3.06 25.92
C VAL A 401 14.78 2.51 25.76
N TYR A 402 14.54 1.25 26.13
CA TYR A 402 13.22 0.62 26.07
C TYR A 402 12.56 0.49 27.45
N ALA A 403 13.25 -0.13 28.41
CA ALA A 403 12.72 -0.44 29.74
C ALA A 403 12.27 0.82 30.49
N SER A 404 13.10 1.85 30.48
CA SER A 404 12.85 3.13 31.16
C SER A 404 12.19 4.18 30.26
N SER A 405 11.76 3.81 29.06
CA SER A 405 11.15 4.74 28.11
C SER A 405 9.82 5.28 28.64
N LYS A 406 9.67 6.60 28.61
CA LYS A 406 8.42 7.33 28.88
C LYS A 406 7.53 7.48 27.64
N ALA A 407 8.01 7.05 26.48
CA ALA A 407 7.20 7.05 25.27
C ALA A 407 5.99 6.13 25.44
N VAL A 408 4.89 6.43 24.74
CA VAL A 408 3.71 5.57 24.77
C VAL A 408 4.07 4.25 24.12
N MET A 409 4.67 4.26 22.93
CA MET A 409 4.96 3.03 22.17
C MET A 409 6.45 2.90 21.82
N PRO A 410 7.31 2.55 22.79
CA PRO A 410 8.71 2.27 22.52
C PRO A 410 8.87 1.01 21.66
N ILE A 411 9.84 1.03 20.74
CA ILE A 411 10.15 -0.08 19.85
C ILE A 411 11.64 -0.41 19.99
N ALA A 412 11.94 -1.67 20.29
CA ALA A 412 13.29 -2.20 20.40
C ALA A 412 13.78 -2.59 18.99
N LEU A 413 14.57 -1.74 18.32
CA LEU A 413 15.00 -2.02 16.94
C LEU A 413 16.27 -2.88 16.90
N GLY A 414 17.26 -2.60 17.75
CA GLY A 414 18.55 -3.27 17.68
C GLY A 414 19.68 -2.45 18.30
N ARG A 415 20.87 -2.45 17.69
CA ARG A 415 22.00 -1.59 18.06
C ARG A 415 22.47 -0.74 16.87
N TYR A 416 22.92 0.48 17.14
CA TYR A 416 23.56 1.32 16.12
C TYR A 416 24.91 0.74 15.69
N ALA A 417 25.48 1.28 14.61
CA ALA A 417 26.79 0.88 14.09
C ALA A 417 27.96 1.09 15.08
N ASP A 418 27.78 1.93 16.10
CA ASP A 418 28.73 2.16 17.20
C ASP A 418 28.38 1.35 18.47
N GLY A 419 27.41 0.44 18.39
CA GLY A 419 27.09 -0.49 19.46
C GLY A 419 26.05 0.00 20.47
N ASP A 420 25.70 1.29 20.48
CA ASP A 420 24.68 1.81 21.38
C ASP A 420 23.30 1.17 21.12
N PRO A 421 22.49 0.87 22.16
CA PRO A 421 21.14 0.38 21.97
C PRO A 421 20.29 1.34 21.12
N ALA A 422 19.78 0.83 20.01
CA ALA A 422 18.90 1.53 19.09
C ALA A 422 17.44 1.20 19.42
N GLY A 423 16.76 2.17 20.04
CA GLY A 423 15.32 2.17 20.19
C GLY A 423 14.68 3.25 19.35
N SER A 424 13.41 3.05 19.01
CA SER A 424 12.57 4.07 18.40
C SER A 424 11.24 4.16 19.13
N VAL A 425 10.38 5.05 18.66
CA VAL A 425 9.08 5.36 19.26
C VAL A 425 8.07 5.43 18.12
N ALA A 426 6.98 4.65 18.18
CA ALA A 426 6.00 4.58 17.09
C ALA A 426 5.36 5.96 16.79
N GLU A 427 5.31 6.86 17.77
CA GLU A 427 4.84 8.23 17.63
C GLU A 427 5.76 9.08 16.72
N LYS A 428 7.05 8.74 16.62
CA LYS A 428 8.02 9.37 15.72
C LYS A 428 7.92 8.84 14.28
N TRP A 429 7.34 7.65 14.10
CA TRP A 429 7.07 7.03 12.80
C TRP A 429 5.64 6.48 12.76
N PRO A 430 4.61 7.34 12.71
CA PRO A 430 3.21 6.90 12.78
C PRO A 430 2.86 5.86 11.72
N HIS A 431 3.53 5.95 10.57
CA HIS A 431 3.48 4.98 9.50
C HIS A 431 4.92 4.68 9.05
N ILE A 432 5.24 3.39 8.86
CA ILE A 432 6.57 2.95 8.42
C ILE A 432 6.47 2.02 7.21
N LEU A 433 7.42 2.19 6.30
CA LEU A 433 7.66 1.29 5.19
C LEU A 433 8.93 0.47 5.47
N ILE A 434 8.82 -0.85 5.44
CA ILE A 434 9.92 -1.79 5.63
C ILE A 434 10.13 -2.57 4.33
N ALA A 435 11.33 -2.54 3.78
CA ALA A 435 11.61 -3.25 2.55
C ALA A 435 13.01 -3.87 2.54
N GLY A 436 13.14 -5.01 1.87
CA GLY A 436 14.40 -5.74 1.77
C GLY A 436 14.24 -7.03 0.97
N ALA A 437 15.32 -7.56 0.42
CA ALA A 437 15.30 -8.82 -0.32
C ALA A 437 14.99 -10.01 0.60
N THR A 438 14.71 -11.18 0.01
CA THR A 438 14.58 -12.43 0.77
C THR A 438 15.85 -12.70 1.60
N ASN A 439 15.69 -13.22 2.82
CA ASN A 439 16.80 -13.49 3.76
C ASN A 439 17.60 -12.25 4.23
N SER A 440 17.12 -11.03 3.94
CA SER A 440 17.72 -9.80 4.46
C SER A 440 17.46 -9.59 5.96
N GLY A 441 16.45 -10.26 6.53
CA GLY A 441 16.00 -10.08 7.91
C GLY A 441 14.66 -9.33 8.05
N LYS A 442 13.94 -9.06 6.95
CA LYS A 442 12.66 -8.31 6.95
C LYS A 442 11.63 -8.90 7.92
N SER A 443 11.43 -10.22 7.87
CA SER A 443 10.42 -10.89 8.70
C SER A 443 10.77 -10.82 10.18
N ILE A 444 12.05 -11.07 10.51
CA ILE A 444 12.56 -10.91 11.89
C ILE A 444 12.40 -9.47 12.36
N CYS A 445 12.75 -8.47 11.53
CA CYS A 445 12.52 -7.05 11.85
C CYS A 445 11.05 -6.76 12.15
N LEU A 446 10.13 -7.34 11.36
CA LEU A 446 8.70 -7.20 11.59
C LEU A 446 8.27 -7.82 12.92
N HIS A 447 8.72 -9.05 13.22
CA HIS A 447 8.45 -9.70 14.50
C HIS A 447 9.03 -8.92 15.68
N THR A 448 10.24 -8.41 15.58
CA THR A 448 10.87 -7.57 16.59
C THR A 448 10.01 -6.35 16.93
N ILE A 449 9.37 -5.72 15.93
CA ILE A 449 8.43 -4.61 16.15
C ILE A 449 7.16 -5.09 16.87
N ILE A 450 6.56 -6.20 16.43
CA ILE A 450 5.34 -6.76 17.05
C ILE A 450 5.60 -7.14 18.51
N MET A 451 6.67 -7.88 18.75
CA MET A 451 7.09 -8.33 20.07
C MET A 451 7.42 -7.14 20.97
N SER A 452 8.02 -6.06 20.44
CA SER A 452 8.23 -4.82 21.20
C SER A 452 6.91 -4.22 21.71
N LEU A 453 5.82 -4.36 20.97
CA LEU A 453 4.50 -3.88 21.40
C LEU A 453 3.88 -4.83 22.43
N LEU A 454 4.00 -6.15 22.23
CA LEU A 454 3.48 -7.18 23.14
C LEU A 454 4.14 -7.14 24.53
N TYR A 455 5.42 -6.81 24.62
CA TYR A 455 6.14 -6.67 25.89
C TYR A 455 5.82 -5.38 26.66
N LYS A 456 5.16 -4.39 26.04
CA LYS A 456 4.84 -3.09 26.68
C LYS A 456 3.36 -2.88 26.92
N HIS A 457 2.49 -3.40 26.05
CA HIS A 457 1.08 -3.02 25.99
C HIS A 457 0.13 -4.18 26.23
N ARG A 458 -1.01 -3.88 26.84
CA ARG A 458 -2.08 -4.86 27.06
C ARG A 458 -3.09 -4.85 25.89
N PRO A 459 -3.89 -5.92 25.70
CA PRO A 459 -4.84 -6.01 24.59
C PRO A 459 -5.99 -4.99 24.61
N ASP A 460 -6.23 -4.32 25.74
CA ASP A 460 -7.16 -3.19 25.88
C ASP A 460 -6.54 -1.85 25.46
N GLU A 461 -5.21 -1.79 25.29
CA GLU A 461 -4.48 -0.60 24.87
C GLU A 461 -4.08 -0.67 23.40
N VAL A 462 -3.73 -1.85 22.90
CA VAL A 462 -3.21 -2.06 21.54
C VAL A 462 -3.93 -3.22 20.85
N LYS A 463 -4.23 -3.03 19.56
CA LYS A 463 -4.79 -4.04 18.67
C LYS A 463 -4.05 -4.12 17.33
N PHE A 464 -4.02 -5.30 16.74
CA PHE A 464 -3.37 -5.60 15.46
C PHE A 464 -4.39 -6.02 14.39
N LEU A 465 -4.41 -5.28 13.28
CA LEU A 465 -4.98 -5.76 12.03
C LEU A 465 -3.85 -6.38 11.21
N MET A 466 -3.74 -7.71 11.21
CA MET A 466 -2.69 -8.43 10.52
C MET A 466 -3.16 -8.91 9.14
N ILE A 467 -2.37 -8.62 8.11
CA ILE A 467 -2.62 -9.01 6.73
C ILE A 467 -1.39 -9.76 6.20
N ASP A 468 -1.56 -11.05 5.95
CA ASP A 468 -0.52 -11.94 5.43
C ASP A 468 -1.05 -12.74 4.22
N PRO A 469 -0.85 -12.24 3.00
CA PRO A 469 -1.31 -12.92 1.80
C PRO A 469 -0.57 -14.24 1.52
N LYS A 470 0.57 -14.50 2.17
CA LYS A 470 1.39 -15.70 1.97
C LYS A 470 1.14 -16.78 3.02
N ARG A 471 0.55 -16.43 4.18
CA ARG A 471 0.27 -17.35 5.31
C ARG A 471 1.53 -17.96 5.94
N VAL A 472 2.62 -17.21 5.96
CA VAL A 472 3.92 -17.71 6.43
C VAL A 472 4.35 -17.02 7.72
N GLU A 473 4.19 -15.70 7.79
CA GLU A 473 4.86 -14.89 8.82
C GLU A 473 3.89 -14.54 9.95
N LEU A 474 2.70 -14.03 9.64
CA LEU A 474 1.79 -13.49 10.66
C LEU A 474 0.82 -14.53 11.23
N THR A 475 0.69 -15.69 10.59
CA THR A 475 -0.15 -16.80 11.08
C THR A 475 0.32 -17.34 12.43
N LEU A 476 1.59 -17.12 12.80
CA LEU A 476 2.13 -17.41 14.14
C LEU A 476 1.38 -16.68 15.27
N TYR A 477 0.70 -15.57 14.96
CA TYR A 477 -0.04 -14.76 15.92
C TYR A 477 -1.54 -15.08 15.94
N GLU A 478 -2.01 -16.14 15.26
CA GLU A 478 -3.42 -16.52 15.32
C GLU A 478 -3.84 -16.89 16.76
N GLY A 479 -5.03 -16.43 17.15
CA GLY A 479 -5.59 -16.70 18.48
C GLY A 479 -5.11 -15.77 19.62
N ILE A 480 -4.17 -14.85 19.38
CA ILE A 480 -3.78 -13.88 20.41
C ILE A 480 -4.90 -12.85 20.66
N PRO A 481 -5.08 -12.36 21.91
CA PRO A 481 -6.16 -11.42 22.25
C PRO A 481 -5.99 -10.02 21.62
N TYR A 482 -4.88 -9.77 20.93
CA TYR A 482 -4.57 -8.49 20.29
C TYR A 482 -5.15 -8.36 18.88
N LEU A 483 -5.61 -9.44 18.24
CA LEU A 483 -6.12 -9.35 16.88
C LEU A 483 -7.40 -8.49 16.81
N TYR A 484 -7.49 -7.69 15.75
CA TYR A 484 -8.63 -6.83 15.47
C TYR A 484 -8.89 -6.71 13.97
N ASP A 485 -10.11 -7.05 13.56
CA ASP A 485 -10.63 -6.72 12.23
C ASP A 485 -11.99 -6.02 12.39
N PRO A 486 -12.16 -4.78 11.88
CA PRO A 486 -13.44 -4.08 11.94
C PRO A 486 -14.55 -4.77 11.13
N LYS A 487 -14.26 -5.84 10.37
CA LYS A 487 -15.26 -6.62 9.65
C LYS A 487 -15.98 -7.65 10.50
N THR A 488 -15.37 -8.16 11.56
CA THR A 488 -15.89 -9.30 12.35
C THR A 488 -16.06 -8.92 13.81
N SER A 489 -16.65 -9.82 14.60
CA SER A 489 -16.71 -9.68 16.06
C SER A 489 -15.35 -9.96 16.68
N CYS A 490 -15.08 -9.36 17.84
CA CYS A 490 -13.79 -9.49 18.54
C CYS A 490 -13.42 -10.93 18.92
N ASP A 491 -14.40 -11.83 19.01
CA ASP A 491 -14.20 -13.25 19.36
C ASP A 491 -13.83 -14.14 18.14
N ASP A 492 -13.90 -13.59 16.92
CA ASP A 492 -13.72 -14.31 15.66
C ASP A 492 -12.88 -13.45 14.70
N VAL A 493 -11.64 -13.16 15.13
CA VAL A 493 -10.67 -12.39 14.35
C VAL A 493 -9.48 -13.27 14.04
N ASP A 494 -9.27 -13.47 12.74
CA ASP A 494 -8.12 -14.18 12.20
C ASP A 494 -7.24 -13.25 11.37
N VAL A 495 -6.05 -13.73 11.02
CA VAL A 495 -5.15 -13.04 10.09
C VAL A 495 -5.79 -12.99 8.70
N VAL A 496 -5.77 -11.82 8.07
CA VAL A 496 -6.39 -11.66 6.75
C VAL A 496 -5.44 -12.17 5.68
N THR A 497 -5.90 -13.15 4.89
CA THR A 497 -5.04 -13.85 3.92
C THR A 497 -5.37 -13.56 2.46
N ASP A 498 -6.52 -12.96 2.15
CA ASP A 498 -6.94 -12.66 0.79
C ASP A 498 -6.96 -11.15 0.50
N ALA A 499 -6.62 -10.75 -0.74
CA ALA A 499 -6.48 -9.34 -1.09
C ALA A 499 -7.82 -8.56 -1.04
N ASN A 500 -8.93 -9.21 -1.40
CA ASN A 500 -10.25 -8.60 -1.33
C ASN A 500 -10.68 -8.38 0.13
N GLY A 501 -10.42 -9.36 0.99
CA GLY A 501 -10.59 -9.29 2.42
C GLY A 501 -9.76 -8.17 3.02
N ALA A 502 -8.48 -8.06 2.66
CA ALA A 502 -7.61 -6.98 3.09
C ALA A 502 -8.16 -5.60 2.69
N ALA A 503 -8.55 -5.44 1.42
CA ALA A 503 -9.17 -4.21 0.94
C ALA A 503 -10.43 -3.84 1.73
N GLN A 504 -11.30 -4.81 2.03
CA GLN A 504 -12.49 -4.58 2.84
C GLN A 504 -12.16 -4.22 4.30
N SER A 505 -11.14 -4.84 4.92
CA SER A 505 -10.71 -4.53 6.29
C SER A 505 -10.22 -3.08 6.36
N LEU A 506 -9.36 -2.70 5.42
CA LEU A 506 -8.80 -1.34 5.33
C LEU A 506 -9.91 -0.31 5.08
N GLN A 507 -10.85 -0.57 4.18
CA GLN A 507 -11.99 0.32 3.94
C GLN A 507 -12.90 0.47 5.16
N LYS A 508 -13.15 -0.61 5.92
CA LYS A 508 -13.90 -0.50 7.18
C LYS A 508 -13.08 0.22 8.26
N LEU A 509 -11.76 0.05 8.28
CA LEU A 509 -10.89 0.77 9.19
C LEU A 509 -10.88 2.27 8.92
N VAL A 510 -10.95 2.70 7.65
CA VAL A 510 -11.15 4.11 7.30
C VAL A 510 -12.45 4.66 7.91
N LYS A 511 -13.54 3.89 7.93
CA LYS A 511 -14.78 4.31 8.60
C LYS A 511 -14.63 4.39 10.11
N VAL A 512 -13.84 3.49 10.72
CA VAL A 512 -13.51 3.55 12.16
C VAL A 512 -12.70 4.81 12.45
N MET A 513 -11.73 5.15 11.61
CA MET A 513 -10.95 6.38 11.68
C MET A 513 -11.85 7.62 11.65
N GLU A 514 -12.74 7.73 10.66
CA GLU A 514 -13.70 8.84 10.55
C GLU A 514 -14.60 8.95 11.78
N LYS A 515 -15.06 7.82 12.32
CA LYS A 515 -15.86 7.79 13.56
C LYS A 515 -15.05 8.26 14.77
N ARG A 516 -13.79 7.85 14.91
CA ARG A 516 -12.91 8.34 15.99
C ARG A 516 -12.73 9.84 15.91
N LEU A 517 -12.53 10.39 14.71
CA LEU A 517 -12.43 11.83 14.50
C LEU A 517 -13.67 12.57 14.99
N GLN A 518 -14.87 12.09 14.66
CA GLN A 518 -16.14 12.68 15.13
C GLN A 518 -16.25 12.66 16.66
N ILE A 519 -15.91 11.53 17.30
CA ILE A 519 -15.94 11.40 18.76
C ILE A 519 -14.96 12.39 19.42
N MET A 520 -13.74 12.51 18.88
CA MET A 520 -12.73 13.43 19.40
C MET A 520 -13.13 14.90 19.23
N GLN A 521 -13.77 15.25 18.12
CA GLN A 521 -14.31 16.59 17.90
C GLN A 521 -15.40 16.94 18.92
N LEU A 522 -16.31 15.99 19.22
CA LEU A 522 -17.34 16.17 20.25
C LEU A 522 -16.74 16.32 21.65
N ALA A 523 -15.70 15.55 21.96
CA ALA A 523 -14.94 15.66 23.20
C ALA A 523 -13.99 16.88 23.23
N LYS A 524 -13.85 17.63 22.13
CA LYS A 524 -12.93 18.78 21.97
C LYS A 524 -11.46 18.45 22.23
N VAL A 525 -11.04 17.24 21.88
CA VAL A 525 -9.66 16.75 22.01
C VAL A 525 -9.01 16.60 20.63
N LYS A 526 -7.68 16.77 20.57
CA LYS A 526 -6.93 16.77 19.30
C LYS A 526 -6.41 15.39 18.89
N ASN A 527 -6.18 14.50 19.84
CA ASN A 527 -5.54 13.22 19.64
C ASN A 527 -6.10 12.15 20.59
N ILE A 528 -5.73 10.90 20.32
CA ILE A 528 -6.14 9.73 21.11
C ILE A 528 -5.66 9.80 22.57
N GLU A 529 -4.48 10.38 22.84
CA GLU A 529 -3.99 10.56 24.20
C GLU A 529 -4.92 11.51 24.97
N GLY A 530 -5.27 12.65 24.36
CA GLY A 530 -6.21 13.60 24.93
C GLY A 530 -7.60 13.00 25.12
N TYR A 531 -8.06 12.19 24.16
CA TYR A 531 -9.33 11.45 24.30
C TYR A 531 -9.28 10.47 25.47
N ASN A 532 -8.21 9.68 25.60
CA ASN A 532 -8.09 8.67 26.65
C ASN A 532 -7.98 9.29 28.05
N GLN A 533 -7.39 10.48 28.15
CA GLN A 533 -7.44 11.27 29.38
C GLN A 533 -8.86 11.78 29.66
N TRP A 534 -9.52 12.41 28.67
CA TRP A 534 -10.89 12.88 28.80
C TRP A 534 -11.87 11.75 29.18
N ALA A 535 -11.73 10.58 28.56
CA ALA A 535 -12.55 9.41 28.82
C ALA A 535 -12.35 8.90 30.25
N LYS A 536 -11.12 8.91 30.76
CA LYS A 536 -10.83 8.57 32.16
C LYS A 536 -11.52 9.53 33.14
N GLU A 537 -11.51 10.83 32.85
CA GLU A 537 -12.14 11.86 33.70
C GLU A 537 -13.67 11.79 33.68
N HIS A 538 -14.26 11.37 32.55
CA HIS A 538 -15.72 11.30 32.35
C HIS A 538 -16.29 9.88 32.49
N ASN A 539 -15.47 8.91 32.93
CA ASN A 539 -15.83 7.50 33.07
C ASN A 539 -16.41 6.87 31.78
N GLU A 540 -15.84 7.26 30.65
CA GLU A 540 -16.10 6.71 29.32
C GLU A 540 -15.04 5.65 28.94
N GLU A 541 -15.34 4.83 27.93
CA GLU A 541 -14.39 3.83 27.44
C GLU A 541 -13.22 4.47 26.69
N LYS A 542 -12.00 4.02 27.00
CA LYS A 542 -10.78 4.44 26.29
C LYS A 542 -10.75 3.83 24.89
N MET A 543 -10.13 4.56 23.96
CA MET A 543 -9.78 4.02 22.64
C MET A 543 -8.42 3.33 22.69
N PHE A 544 -8.37 2.12 22.13
CA PHE A 544 -7.11 1.41 21.87
C PHE A 544 -6.42 1.93 20.60
N TYR A 545 -5.11 1.78 20.53
CA TYR A 545 -4.34 2.00 19.31
C TYR A 545 -4.49 0.80 18.36
N ILE A 546 -4.47 1.07 17.06
CA ILE A 546 -4.60 0.05 16.02
C ILE A 546 -3.33 0.08 15.17
N PHE A 547 -2.60 -1.02 15.13
CA PHE A 547 -1.50 -1.22 14.19
C PHE A 547 -1.98 -2.11 13.05
N VAL A 548 -1.94 -1.57 11.85
CA VAL A 548 -2.17 -2.32 10.62
C VAL A 548 -0.84 -2.85 10.14
N ILE A 549 -0.69 -4.16 10.12
CA ILE A 549 0.55 -4.84 9.76
C ILE A 549 0.31 -5.60 8.47
N ILE A 550 1.07 -5.25 7.43
CA ILE A 550 1.01 -5.91 6.13
C ILE A 550 2.39 -6.50 5.83
N ASP A 551 2.52 -7.83 5.78
CA ASP A 551 3.82 -8.50 5.58
C ASP A 551 4.36 -8.33 4.14
N GLU A 552 3.48 -8.42 3.14
CA GLU A 552 3.83 -8.25 1.73
C GLU A 552 2.76 -7.44 1.01
N MET A 553 2.92 -6.11 1.00
CA MET A 553 1.97 -5.23 0.32
C MET A 553 2.01 -5.39 -1.21
N ALA A 554 3.08 -5.94 -1.79
CA ALA A 554 3.16 -6.13 -3.25
C ALA A 554 2.09 -7.09 -3.77
N ASP A 555 1.83 -8.18 -3.04
CA ASP A 555 0.87 -9.20 -3.46
C ASP A 555 -0.57 -8.65 -3.41
N LEU A 556 -0.83 -7.75 -2.48
CA LEU A 556 -2.07 -6.99 -2.39
C LEU A 556 -2.23 -6.01 -3.55
N MET A 557 -1.18 -5.24 -3.84
CA MET A 557 -1.19 -4.23 -4.92
C MET A 557 -1.35 -4.86 -6.31
N LEU A 558 -0.88 -6.08 -6.52
CA LEU A 558 -1.04 -6.78 -7.80
C LEU A 558 -2.48 -7.16 -8.11
N GLN A 559 -3.30 -7.41 -7.07
CA GLN A 559 -4.68 -7.87 -7.25
C GLN A 559 -5.70 -6.73 -7.13
N THR A 560 -5.49 -5.79 -6.20
CA THR A 560 -6.49 -4.78 -5.87
C THR A 560 -5.87 -3.41 -5.58
N LYS A 561 -4.95 -2.96 -6.45
CA LYS A 561 -4.18 -1.70 -6.27
C LYS A 561 -5.02 -0.51 -5.82
N ALA A 562 -6.06 -0.16 -6.58
CA ALA A 562 -6.76 1.12 -6.42
C ALA A 562 -7.42 1.27 -5.04
N SER A 563 -8.09 0.22 -4.54
CA SER A 563 -8.78 0.30 -3.24
C SER A 563 -7.81 0.25 -2.06
N ILE A 564 -6.71 -0.50 -2.20
CA ILE A 564 -5.69 -0.64 -1.15
C ILE A 564 -4.86 0.64 -1.05
N GLU A 565 -4.43 1.21 -2.18
CA GLU A 565 -3.69 2.47 -2.22
C GLU A 565 -4.53 3.65 -1.67
N ASP A 566 -5.82 3.77 -2.05
CA ASP A 566 -6.71 4.82 -1.50
C ASP A 566 -6.90 4.65 0.03
N SER A 567 -7.08 3.42 0.51
CA SER A 567 -7.26 3.18 1.95
C SER A 567 -5.99 3.47 2.73
N ILE A 568 -4.82 3.02 2.25
CA ILE A 568 -3.52 3.32 2.86
C ILE A 568 -3.28 4.82 2.88
N GLN A 569 -3.56 5.53 1.78
CA GLN A 569 -3.39 6.97 1.70
C GLN A 569 -4.24 7.69 2.75
N ARG A 570 -5.55 7.39 2.83
CA ARG A 570 -6.46 8.01 3.82
C ARG A 570 -6.01 7.74 5.26
N LEU A 571 -5.66 6.49 5.56
CA LEU A 571 -5.19 6.09 6.88
C LEU A 571 -3.86 6.77 7.24
N ALA A 572 -2.93 6.88 6.29
CA ALA A 572 -1.64 7.50 6.52
C ALA A 572 -1.73 9.03 6.73
N GLN A 573 -2.71 9.68 6.08
CA GLN A 573 -2.91 11.13 6.20
C GLN A 573 -3.55 11.55 7.51
N MET A 574 -4.49 10.76 8.03
CA MET A 574 -5.32 11.16 9.18
C MET A 574 -5.18 10.24 10.40
N GLY A 575 -4.61 9.05 10.25
CA GLY A 575 -4.61 7.99 11.25
C GLY A 575 -3.77 8.28 12.49
N ARG A 576 -2.64 8.99 12.34
CA ARG A 576 -1.70 9.29 13.44
C ARG A 576 -2.39 9.81 14.70
N ALA A 577 -3.13 10.91 14.58
CA ALA A 577 -3.78 11.55 15.73
C ALA A 577 -4.90 10.69 16.32
N LEU A 578 -5.43 9.75 15.54
CA LEU A 578 -6.54 8.87 15.86
C LEU A 578 -6.08 7.52 16.42
N GLY A 579 -4.77 7.36 16.63
CA GLY A 579 -4.14 6.15 17.15
C GLY A 579 -4.17 4.98 16.16
N ILE A 580 -4.10 5.26 14.86
CA ILE A 580 -3.99 4.23 13.81
C ILE A 580 -2.62 4.36 13.17
N HIS A 581 -1.85 3.27 13.21
CA HIS A 581 -0.47 3.19 12.73
C HIS A 581 -0.37 2.15 11.62
N LEU A 582 0.46 2.41 10.61
CA LEU A 582 0.63 1.50 9.47
C LEU A 582 2.05 0.96 9.47
N ILE A 583 2.21 -0.35 9.38
CA ILE A 583 3.48 -1.06 9.22
C ILE A 583 3.38 -1.84 7.91
N LEU A 584 3.95 -1.26 6.85
CA LEU A 584 3.87 -1.83 5.51
C LEU A 584 5.19 -2.47 5.15
N CYS A 585 5.17 -3.76 4.83
CA CYS A 585 6.37 -4.51 4.45
C CYS A 585 6.30 -4.96 2.99
N THR A 586 7.45 -5.03 2.32
CA THR A 586 7.55 -5.66 0.99
C THR A 586 8.93 -6.24 0.71
N GLN A 587 8.97 -7.37 0.00
CA GLN A 587 10.22 -7.91 -0.55
C GLN A 587 10.51 -7.42 -1.98
N ARG A 588 9.58 -6.67 -2.59
CA ARG A 588 9.66 -6.21 -3.98
C ARG A 588 9.73 -4.68 -4.03
N PRO A 589 10.90 -4.08 -3.71
CA PRO A 589 11.08 -2.63 -3.67
C PRO A 589 11.11 -2.00 -5.07
N SER A 590 9.97 -2.03 -5.76
CA SER A 590 9.80 -1.47 -7.10
C SER A 590 8.86 -0.26 -7.07
N VAL A 591 9.04 0.67 -8.02
CA VAL A 591 8.19 1.87 -8.17
C VAL A 591 6.70 1.51 -8.39
N LYS A 592 6.41 0.30 -8.87
CA LYS A 592 5.03 -0.19 -9.06
C LYS A 592 4.33 -0.50 -7.75
N VAL A 593 5.08 -0.97 -6.75
CA VAL A 593 4.62 -1.35 -5.41
C VAL A 593 4.74 -0.15 -4.46
N ILE A 594 5.93 0.44 -4.39
CA ILE A 594 6.23 1.63 -3.60
C ILE A 594 6.04 2.85 -4.51
N THR A 595 4.77 3.23 -4.70
CA THR A 595 4.40 4.36 -5.56
C THR A 595 4.78 5.69 -4.90
N GLY A 596 4.78 6.79 -5.67
CA GLY A 596 5.00 8.13 -5.12
C GLY A 596 3.98 8.52 -4.04
N ILE A 597 2.73 8.05 -4.17
CA ILE A 597 1.66 8.30 -3.18
C ILE A 597 1.99 7.59 -1.87
N ILE A 598 2.41 6.32 -1.93
CA ILE A 598 2.84 5.56 -0.74
C ILE A 598 4.02 6.27 -0.07
N LYS A 599 5.07 6.64 -0.83
CA LYS A 599 6.25 7.31 -0.27
C LYS A 599 5.96 8.67 0.37
N ALA A 600 5.03 9.42 -0.22
CA ALA A 600 4.66 10.74 0.29
C ALA A 600 3.95 10.67 1.65
N ASN A 601 3.25 9.58 1.95
CA ASN A 601 2.49 9.42 3.19
C ASN A 601 3.18 8.50 4.23
N LEU A 602 4.25 7.79 3.85
CA LEU A 602 5.10 6.99 4.74
C LEU A 602 6.53 7.55 4.76
N PRO A 603 6.77 8.65 5.51
CA PRO A 603 8.08 9.30 5.58
C PRO A 603 9.13 8.51 6.36
N SER A 604 8.74 7.64 7.29
CA SER A 604 9.67 6.76 8.01
C SER A 604 9.87 5.45 7.28
N ARG A 605 11.13 5.03 7.16
CA ARG A 605 11.51 3.91 6.29
C ARG A 605 12.62 3.07 6.91
N ILE A 606 12.51 1.76 6.75
CA ILE A 606 13.56 0.80 7.04
C ILE A 606 13.89 0.07 5.73
N ALA A 607 15.13 0.18 5.28
CA ALA A 607 15.65 -0.65 4.21
C ALA A 607 16.61 -1.68 4.79
N LEU A 608 16.29 -2.95 4.67
CA LEU A 608 17.25 -4.03 4.84
C LEU A 608 18.00 -4.26 3.53
N GLN A 609 18.93 -5.22 3.52
CA GLN A 609 19.72 -5.56 2.34
C GLN A 609 18.85 -5.74 1.08
N VAL A 610 19.19 -5.02 0.02
CA VAL A 610 18.56 -5.10 -1.31
C VAL A 610 19.58 -5.49 -2.37
N ALA A 611 19.09 -5.88 -3.55
CA ALA A 611 19.94 -6.36 -4.63
C ALA A 611 20.72 -5.25 -5.35
N SER A 612 20.19 -4.02 -5.37
CA SER A 612 20.78 -2.92 -6.14
C SER A 612 20.56 -1.55 -5.52
N GLY A 613 21.42 -0.59 -5.87
CA GLY A 613 21.24 0.80 -5.48
C GLY A 613 19.99 1.47 -6.09
N ILE A 614 19.43 0.91 -7.16
CA ILE A 614 18.13 1.35 -7.69
C ILE A 614 17.03 1.00 -6.69
N ASP A 615 17.03 -0.23 -6.17
CA ASP A 615 16.08 -0.68 -5.15
C ASP A 615 16.24 0.13 -3.86
N SER A 616 17.48 0.43 -3.46
CA SER A 616 17.74 1.32 -2.32
C SER A 616 17.12 2.71 -2.52
N LYS A 617 17.29 3.31 -3.71
CA LYS A 617 16.66 4.60 -4.05
C LYS A 617 15.15 4.54 -4.10
N VAL A 618 14.56 3.41 -4.49
CA VAL A 618 13.09 3.26 -4.43
C VAL A 618 12.61 3.37 -2.99
N ILE A 619 13.34 2.81 -2.02
CA ILE A 619 12.95 2.83 -0.61
C ILE A 619 13.34 4.15 0.07
N LEU A 620 14.64 4.48 0.11
CA LEU A 620 15.21 5.54 0.96
C LEU A 620 15.39 6.88 0.24
N ASP A 621 15.13 6.94 -1.08
CA ASP A 621 15.54 8.04 -1.95
C ASP A 621 17.08 8.25 -2.00
N ALA A 622 17.85 7.27 -1.50
CA ALA A 622 19.30 7.26 -1.42
C ALA A 622 19.85 5.83 -1.66
N THR A 623 21.13 5.74 -2.04
CA THR A 623 21.89 4.48 -2.11
C THR A 623 22.41 4.07 -0.74
N GLY A 624 22.86 2.82 -0.61
CA GLY A 624 23.57 2.28 0.54
C GLY A 624 22.90 1.08 1.19
N ALA A 625 21.64 0.75 0.85
CA ALA A 625 21.00 -0.48 1.34
C ALA A 625 21.52 -1.73 0.60
N GLU A 626 22.08 -1.57 -0.59
CA GLU A 626 22.78 -2.60 -1.35
C GLU A 626 24.09 -3.04 -0.69
N ASP A 627 24.71 -2.17 0.12
CA ASP A 627 25.98 -2.42 0.82
C ASP A 627 25.77 -3.05 2.21
N LEU A 628 24.52 -3.30 2.61
CA LEU A 628 24.20 -3.98 3.86
C LEU A 628 24.58 -5.46 3.80
N LEU A 629 24.80 -6.08 4.96
CA LEU A 629 25.32 -7.44 5.08
C LEU A 629 24.23 -8.53 5.10
N GLY A 630 22.96 -8.12 5.20
CA GLY A 630 21.80 -8.98 5.40
C GLY A 630 21.64 -9.38 6.88
N ARG A 631 20.83 -10.42 7.15
CA ARG A 631 20.62 -10.96 8.51
C ARG A 631 20.25 -9.90 9.56
N GLY A 632 19.38 -8.95 9.21
CA GLY A 632 18.88 -7.92 10.13
C GLY A 632 19.67 -6.61 10.11
N ASP A 633 20.78 -6.53 9.35
CA ASP A 633 21.46 -5.26 9.08
C ASP A 633 20.57 -4.35 8.22
N MET A 634 20.32 -3.13 8.71
CA MET A 634 19.31 -2.23 8.14
C MET A 634 19.71 -0.75 8.22
N LEU A 635 19.14 0.03 7.31
CA LEU A 635 19.15 1.48 7.30
C LEU A 635 17.79 2.02 7.72
N TYR A 636 17.76 2.77 8.81
CA TYR A 636 16.58 3.44 9.33
C TYR A 636 16.60 4.94 9.00
N GLN A 637 15.58 5.40 8.30
CA GLN A 637 15.33 6.81 8.00
C GLN A 637 14.11 7.27 8.81
N SER A 638 14.33 8.22 9.72
CA SER A 638 13.26 8.81 10.53
C SER A 638 12.46 9.84 9.72
N THR A 639 11.33 10.31 10.25
CA THR A 639 10.59 11.44 9.65
C THR A 639 11.36 12.75 9.67
N SER A 640 12.29 12.91 10.61
CA SER A 640 13.01 14.16 10.88
C SER A 640 14.37 14.20 10.20
N ASP A 641 14.97 13.03 9.98
CA ASP A 641 16.34 12.90 9.49
C ASP A 641 16.36 12.40 8.04
N LYS A 642 16.99 13.17 7.16
CA LYS A 642 17.17 12.75 5.75
C LYS A 642 18.23 11.67 5.60
N THR A 643 19.25 11.67 6.47
CA THR A 643 20.34 10.70 6.40
C THR A 643 19.96 9.44 7.16
N PRO A 644 19.95 8.27 6.51
CA PRO A 644 19.62 7.02 7.20
C PRO A 644 20.72 6.62 8.18
N LEU A 645 20.31 6.13 9.35
CA LEU A 645 21.17 5.57 10.38
C LEU A 645 21.24 4.05 10.21
N ARG A 646 22.45 3.49 10.32
CA ARG A 646 22.64 2.04 10.26
C ARG A 646 22.37 1.40 11.63
N ILE A 647 21.57 0.34 11.63
CA ILE A 647 21.17 -0.41 12.81
C ILE A 647 21.33 -1.90 12.49
N GLN A 648 21.97 -2.64 13.38
CA GLN A 648 21.88 -4.08 13.41
C GLN A 648 20.62 -4.48 14.17
N GLY A 649 19.65 -5.05 13.46
CA GLY A 649 18.37 -5.45 14.03
C GLY A 649 18.49 -6.52 15.11
N ALA A 650 17.66 -6.41 16.14
CA ALA A 650 17.54 -7.44 17.16
C ALA A 650 16.91 -8.70 16.57
N TYR A 651 17.47 -9.84 16.96
CA TYR A 651 17.03 -11.17 16.57
C TYR A 651 16.07 -11.75 17.59
N VAL A 652 14.99 -12.34 17.08
CA VAL A 652 14.05 -13.17 17.82
C VAL A 652 13.78 -14.42 16.98
N SER A 653 13.86 -15.59 17.60
CA SER A 653 13.58 -16.86 16.95
C SER A 653 12.09 -17.20 16.98
N GLU A 654 11.63 -18.04 16.05
CA GLU A 654 10.24 -18.54 16.07
C GLU A 654 9.89 -19.26 17.38
N LYS A 655 10.86 -19.92 18.03
CA LYS A 655 10.66 -20.56 19.33
C LYS A 655 10.32 -19.54 20.42
N GLU A 656 11.03 -18.41 20.43
CA GLU A 656 10.76 -17.30 21.36
C GLU A 656 9.41 -16.63 21.04
N ILE A 657 9.07 -16.46 19.76
CA ILE A 657 7.76 -15.92 19.35
C ILE A 657 6.62 -16.81 19.85
N ASN A 658 6.72 -18.13 19.67
CA ASN A 658 5.68 -19.07 20.12
C ASN A 658 5.59 -19.22 21.64
N ALA A 659 6.69 -18.96 22.35
CA ALA A 659 6.71 -19.04 23.81
C ALA A 659 6.00 -17.85 24.48
N VAL A 660 5.98 -16.70 23.80
CA VAL A 660 5.32 -15.45 24.22
C VAL A 660 3.86 -15.47 23.81
#